data_AF-A0A4V3XHV1-F1
#
_entry.id   AF-A0A4V3XHV1-F1
#
_cell.length_a   1.000
_cell.length_b   1.000
_cell.length_c   1.000
_cell.angle_alpha   90.00
_cell.angle_beta   90.00
_cell.angle_gamma   90.00
#
_symmetry.space_group_name_H-M   'P 1'
#
loop_
_entity.id
_entity.type
_entity.pdbx_description
1 polymer ?
#
loop_
_entity_poly.entity_id
_entity_poly.type
_entity_poly.pdbx_seq_one_letter_code
_entity_poly.pdbx_strand_id
1 'polypeptide(L)'
;MVAGVQIHSKEAQKAQSEILTDGALQFLAALHRTFDSTRQSLLFARESVQQRLDSGLALEFPSETAHIRADPSWLCAPPAPGLEDRRVEITGPPERKMVINALNSGTKTFMADFEDSSAPTFANLLNGQVNLKDAIRRKIDFEQGGKSYKLSQNPAVLIVRPRGWHLDEPRITVDNAPLSGSIFDFGLYFYHNAQELVARGSGPYFYLPKMEHYREARLWNDIFNFSQSYIHMPHGTIRGTVLIETLPAAFQMEEILFELRQHSAGLNCGRWDYIFSFIKRSRANRTAVLPDRKDVTMEAPFMDAYVRLLIQTCHRRKVAAMGGMSAQIPIKDDPKANEIAMKKVRDDKLREVTNGHDGTWIAHPLINKIAMEVFNEYMVGPNQYHILREDVKVTASDLVNSTCAGKITSEGVRANVGAALAYCGAWLGGNGCIPLNWLMEDAATAEIARVQLWQWVKYGSRISDTGEVITPEYIDRVVDEVAPTLKSASVQEKNLEIVSKYLKRQVRQVWPSEFLTSDLMSYLAVADGCVPQWQKSALSEVPRQDLVIRDHVASNPRVPEPANDDDSDVIQTDLQSLAEDTDDEEDLDDILGLSDISALTNSTIDTDPEDEDDDEEMEDVPIVVRNGSVDYGSLPPAQNLELPALEDEAGPLDQDQKPADREPSAPGDDTGARSPDPPAVPTAHLQHPHNPPSPSRIRAYEPPQDREEGGPSDPKPAQALNVSTAHAPRKIKSESRHSIPPDGVRERLAGLHPFKVNLDLGIRSVTVDRPYMGAKYRCSLMRFYTKNFVFPNPSMNPEVPRVPGQPGLMCRAVTTAIWENEARKVLVRQAAKKWQYLGDYEAEQVKDTWVIYIIKAQWDSYKELRAKIGLHERYGREASEDELNDALAANEQFLLSPEVVLAAYESGQRRRLAEDFPGWVPPPKLSAEERKAKAKAKAKAKAKAKAKTKPPAPAPAVVKNEVNEDDKYAPLQPPAHPETRNVAPNDPSEATVGVRKSRRKVKTPRRYIEIGEVGEEYRDEPMEVE
;
A
#
# COMPACT_ATOMS: atom_id res chain seq x y z
N MET A 1 32.74 -9.18 -13.06
CA MET A 1 32.49 -8.65 -11.69
C MET A 1 31.90 -7.26 -11.79
N VAL A 2 30.61 -7.10 -11.49
CA VAL A 2 29.92 -5.80 -11.53
C VAL A 2 30.25 -4.94 -10.31
N ALA A 3 30.68 -3.69 -10.53
CA ALA A 3 31.05 -2.77 -9.46
C ALA A 3 29.91 -2.58 -8.45
N GLY A 4 30.23 -2.78 -7.16
CA GLY A 4 29.29 -2.67 -6.03
C GLY A 4 28.37 -3.89 -5.81
N VAL A 5 28.40 -4.90 -6.68
CA VAL A 5 27.57 -6.11 -6.52
C VAL A 5 28.36 -7.20 -5.80
N GLN A 6 27.74 -7.87 -4.83
CA GLN A 6 28.31 -9.02 -4.12
C GLN A 6 27.26 -10.13 -4.01
N ILE A 7 27.68 -11.37 -4.26
CA ILE A 7 26.89 -12.59 -4.04
C ILE A 7 27.44 -13.27 -2.77
N HIS A 8 26.59 -13.45 -1.76
CA HIS A 8 26.97 -13.94 -0.43
C HIS A 8 26.76 -15.45 -0.26
N SER A 9 25.93 -16.07 -1.11
CA SER A 9 25.62 -17.51 -1.07
C SER A 9 26.39 -18.29 -2.15
N LYS A 10 26.86 -19.49 -1.80
CA LYS A 10 27.48 -20.44 -2.73
C LYS A 10 26.49 -21.48 -3.28
N GLU A 11 25.21 -21.39 -2.93
CA GLU A 11 24.22 -22.41 -3.30
C GLU A 11 23.87 -22.40 -4.79
N ALA A 12 23.61 -23.60 -5.32
CA ALA A 12 23.27 -23.85 -6.73
C ALA A 12 24.24 -23.20 -7.75
N GLN A 13 25.56 -23.39 -7.56
CA GLN A 13 26.63 -22.79 -8.38
C GLN A 13 26.43 -22.86 -9.90
N LYS A 14 25.92 -23.99 -10.44
CA LYS A 14 25.59 -24.11 -11.87
C LYS A 14 24.49 -23.13 -12.30
N ALA A 15 23.43 -22.99 -11.50
CA ALA A 15 22.38 -22.02 -11.79
C ALA A 15 22.86 -20.57 -11.57
N GLN A 16 23.83 -20.34 -10.67
CA GLN A 16 24.51 -19.05 -10.58
C GLN A 16 25.22 -18.70 -11.88
N SER A 17 26.09 -19.57 -12.43
CA SER A 17 26.84 -19.26 -13.66
C SER A 17 25.93 -19.10 -14.90
N GLU A 18 24.79 -19.81 -14.94
CA GLU A 18 23.83 -19.72 -16.03
C GLU A 18 22.89 -18.49 -15.99
N ILE A 19 22.68 -17.88 -14.83
CA ILE A 19 21.66 -16.83 -14.61
C ILE A 19 22.26 -15.52 -14.09
N LEU A 20 23.24 -15.57 -13.19
CA LEU A 20 23.91 -14.40 -12.60
C LEU A 20 25.10 -13.95 -13.46
N THR A 21 24.90 -13.84 -14.77
CA THR A 21 25.89 -13.32 -15.72
C THR A 21 26.19 -11.85 -15.43
N ASP A 22 27.38 -11.35 -15.76
CA ASP A 22 27.75 -9.95 -15.49
C ASP A 22 26.74 -8.95 -16.09
N GLY A 23 26.17 -9.22 -17.27
CA GLY A 23 25.12 -8.39 -17.87
C GLY A 23 23.79 -8.41 -17.09
N ALA A 24 23.37 -9.59 -16.60
CA ALA A 24 22.18 -9.70 -15.76
C ALA A 24 22.39 -8.99 -14.40
N LEU A 25 23.60 -9.10 -13.82
CA LEU A 25 23.98 -8.40 -12.60
C LEU A 25 24.09 -6.88 -12.80
N GLN A 26 24.55 -6.40 -13.96
CA GLN A 26 24.54 -4.97 -14.32
C GLN A 26 23.10 -4.44 -14.38
N PHE A 27 22.19 -5.18 -15.02
CA PHE A 27 20.78 -4.81 -15.11
C PHE A 27 20.09 -4.79 -13.74
N LEU A 28 20.31 -5.81 -12.90
CA LEU A 28 19.80 -5.83 -11.52
C LEU A 28 20.35 -4.68 -10.67
N ALA A 29 21.64 -4.36 -10.81
CA ALA A 29 22.26 -3.25 -10.09
C ALA A 29 21.71 -1.89 -10.55
N ALA A 30 21.46 -1.72 -11.84
CA ALA A 30 20.80 -0.52 -12.38
C ALA A 30 19.38 -0.36 -11.84
N LEU A 31 18.56 -1.42 -11.90
CA LEU A 31 17.22 -1.43 -11.30
C LEU A 31 17.24 -1.10 -9.81
N HIS A 32 18.14 -1.70 -9.03
CA HIS A 32 18.25 -1.42 -7.59
C HIS A 32 18.58 0.04 -7.31
N ARG A 33 19.64 0.57 -7.94
CA ARG A 33 20.12 1.95 -7.76
C ARG A 33 19.05 2.99 -8.14
N THR A 34 18.27 2.72 -9.18
CA THR A 34 17.19 3.63 -9.61
C THR A 34 15.95 3.54 -8.73
N PHE A 35 15.54 2.34 -8.27
CA PHE A 35 14.19 2.12 -7.75
C PHE A 35 14.07 1.71 -6.27
N ASP A 36 15.10 1.17 -5.63
CA ASP A 36 14.95 0.66 -4.26
C ASP A 36 14.67 1.77 -3.24
N SER A 37 15.27 2.96 -3.42
CA SER A 37 15.02 4.14 -2.58
C SER A 37 13.53 4.55 -2.59
N THR A 38 12.84 4.38 -3.72
CA THR A 38 11.40 4.55 -3.87
C THR A 38 10.64 3.42 -3.17
N ARG A 39 11.05 2.15 -3.37
CA ARG A 39 10.45 0.99 -2.68
C ARG A 39 10.47 1.13 -1.15
N GLN A 40 11.64 1.39 -0.54
CA GLN A 40 11.73 1.58 0.92
C GLN A 40 10.84 2.74 1.42
N SER A 41 10.65 3.76 0.58
CA SER A 41 9.83 4.93 0.92
C SER A 41 8.32 4.66 0.80
N LEU A 42 7.90 3.76 -0.10
CA LEU A 42 6.54 3.23 -0.17
C LEU A 42 6.23 2.25 0.98
N LEU A 43 7.18 1.36 1.34
CA LEU A 43 7.06 0.49 2.51
C LEU A 43 6.88 1.31 3.82
N PHE A 44 7.68 2.37 3.99
CA PHE A 44 7.51 3.31 5.12
C PHE A 44 6.17 4.09 5.06
N ALA A 45 5.63 4.32 3.86
CA ALA A 45 4.30 4.90 3.71
C ALA A 45 3.19 3.93 4.15
N ARG A 46 3.34 2.60 3.97
CA ARG A 46 2.41 1.60 4.53
C ARG A 46 2.32 1.68 6.06
N GLU A 47 3.45 1.80 6.76
CA GLU A 47 3.46 2.04 8.22
C GLU A 47 2.69 3.33 8.58
N SER A 48 2.88 4.39 7.80
CA SER A 48 2.23 5.69 8.00
C SER A 48 0.72 5.70 7.65
N VAL A 49 0.27 4.79 6.79
CA VAL A 49 -1.16 4.48 6.58
C VAL A 49 -1.68 3.73 7.80
N GLN A 50 -1.02 2.63 8.19
CA GLN A 50 -1.46 1.79 9.30
C GLN A 50 -1.58 2.54 10.63
N GLN A 51 -0.64 3.45 10.96
CA GLN A 51 -0.72 4.27 12.18
C GLN A 51 -1.97 5.16 12.21
N ARG A 52 -2.53 5.55 11.05
CA ARG A 52 -3.80 6.27 10.97
C ARG A 52 -5.00 5.35 11.14
N LEU A 53 -4.97 4.15 10.55
CA LEU A 53 -5.99 3.11 10.77
C LEU A 53 -6.05 2.69 12.24
N ASP A 54 -4.90 2.47 12.88
CA ASP A 54 -4.76 2.18 14.31
C ASP A 54 -5.31 3.31 15.21
N SER A 55 -5.38 4.55 14.69
CA SER A 55 -5.97 5.70 15.39
C SER A 55 -7.49 5.86 15.17
N GLY A 56 -8.12 4.99 14.37
CA GLY A 56 -9.55 5.02 14.06
C GLY A 56 -9.92 5.79 12.80
N LEU A 57 -8.97 6.12 11.92
CA LEU A 57 -9.29 6.66 10.59
C LEU A 57 -9.80 5.52 9.69
N ALA A 58 -10.91 5.77 8.98
CA ALA A 58 -11.45 4.81 8.01
C ALA A 58 -10.62 4.75 6.72
N LEU A 59 -10.73 3.63 5.99
CA LEU A 59 -10.37 3.58 4.57
C LEU A 59 -11.52 4.17 3.74
N GLU A 60 -11.16 4.96 2.74
CA GLU A 60 -12.07 5.70 1.86
C GLU A 60 -11.51 5.69 0.44
N PHE A 61 -12.38 5.83 -0.56
CA PHE A 61 -11.93 6.00 -1.96
C PHE A 61 -11.20 7.35 -2.10
N PRO A 62 -9.95 7.41 -2.60
CA PRO A 62 -9.16 8.64 -2.54
C PRO A 62 -9.84 9.82 -3.25
N SER A 63 -9.79 10.99 -2.62
CA SER A 63 -10.50 12.18 -3.10
C SER A 63 -9.77 12.88 -4.25
N GLU A 64 -8.45 12.85 -4.19
CA GLU A 64 -7.53 13.50 -5.12
C GLU A 64 -7.56 12.88 -6.53
N THR A 65 -7.83 11.57 -6.62
CA THR A 65 -7.92 10.80 -7.88
C THR A 65 -9.36 10.61 -8.36
N ALA A 66 -10.37 11.23 -7.73
CA ALA A 66 -11.77 11.07 -8.12
C ALA A 66 -12.04 11.40 -9.60
N HIS A 67 -11.23 12.30 -10.20
CA HIS A 67 -11.28 12.62 -11.62
C HIS A 67 -10.91 11.44 -12.54
N ILE A 68 -9.99 10.55 -12.12
CA ILE A 68 -9.62 9.32 -12.85
C ILE A 68 -10.81 8.37 -12.91
N ARG A 69 -11.48 8.14 -11.76
CA ARG A 69 -12.64 7.23 -11.66
C ARG A 69 -13.86 7.74 -12.43
N ALA A 70 -14.04 9.06 -12.44
CA ALA A 70 -15.14 9.75 -13.11
C ALA A 70 -14.97 9.86 -14.64
N ASP A 71 -13.75 9.79 -15.17
CA ASP A 71 -13.51 9.81 -16.61
C ASP A 71 -13.77 8.42 -17.24
N PRO A 72 -14.71 8.27 -18.19
CA PRO A 72 -14.98 7.02 -18.88
C PRO A 72 -14.13 6.84 -20.16
N SER A 73 -13.35 7.85 -20.58
CA SER A 73 -12.67 7.85 -21.88
C SER A 73 -11.36 7.04 -21.88
N TRP A 74 -10.70 6.90 -20.74
CA TRP A 74 -9.49 6.10 -20.63
C TRP A 74 -9.79 4.60 -20.42
N LEU A 75 -9.02 3.79 -21.13
CA LEU A 75 -8.96 2.33 -21.04
C LEU A 75 -7.51 1.91 -20.76
N CYS A 76 -7.34 0.68 -20.31
CA CYS A 76 -6.05 0.00 -20.33
C CYS A 76 -5.71 -0.49 -21.75
N ALA A 77 -4.47 -0.94 -21.94
CA ALA A 77 -4.00 -1.57 -23.15
C ALA A 77 -4.84 -2.82 -23.49
N PRO A 78 -5.02 -3.16 -24.78
CA PRO A 78 -5.64 -4.40 -25.17
C PRO A 78 -4.84 -5.61 -24.65
N PRO A 79 -5.49 -6.78 -24.52
CA PRO A 79 -4.80 -8.04 -24.27
C PRO A 79 -3.60 -8.23 -25.21
N ALA A 80 -2.50 -8.73 -24.65
CA ALA A 80 -1.34 -9.14 -25.44
C ALA A 80 -1.50 -10.62 -25.87
N PRO A 81 -0.75 -11.08 -26.89
CA PRO A 81 -0.90 -12.43 -27.45
C PRO A 81 -0.91 -13.54 -26.39
N GLY A 82 -2.00 -14.30 -26.34
CA GLY A 82 -2.20 -15.38 -25.38
C GLY A 82 -2.90 -14.97 -24.08
N LEU A 83 -3.26 -13.70 -23.91
CA LEU A 83 -4.01 -13.17 -22.76
C LEU A 83 -5.45 -12.76 -23.12
N GLU A 84 -5.91 -13.04 -24.34
CA GLU A 84 -7.28 -12.77 -24.80
C GLU A 84 -8.30 -13.68 -24.11
N ASP A 85 -7.94 -14.95 -23.89
CA ASP A 85 -8.74 -16.02 -23.29
C ASP A 85 -7.96 -16.64 -22.13
N ARG A 86 -8.37 -16.32 -20.91
CA ARG A 86 -7.70 -16.73 -19.66
C ARG A 86 -8.57 -17.64 -18.80
N ARG A 87 -9.56 -18.31 -19.41
CA ARG A 87 -10.71 -18.92 -18.72
C ARG A 87 -10.35 -19.85 -17.55
N VAL A 88 -9.23 -20.56 -17.62
CA VAL A 88 -8.62 -21.27 -16.49
C VAL A 88 -7.11 -21.06 -16.52
N GLU A 89 -6.55 -20.75 -15.36
CA GLU A 89 -5.12 -20.62 -15.10
C GLU A 89 -4.71 -21.60 -14.00
N ILE A 90 -3.54 -22.23 -14.14
CA ILE A 90 -2.93 -23.05 -13.08
C ILE A 90 -1.82 -22.26 -12.39
N THR A 91 -1.63 -22.44 -11.09
CA THR A 91 -0.56 -21.80 -10.31
C THR A 91 0.41 -22.85 -9.76
N GLY A 92 1.70 -22.53 -9.65
CA GLY A 92 2.63 -23.39 -8.91
C GLY A 92 4.11 -22.94 -8.95
N PRO A 93 4.97 -23.54 -8.13
CA PRO A 93 6.37 -23.18 -8.03
C PRO A 93 7.15 -23.52 -9.31
N PRO A 94 8.24 -22.79 -9.63
CA PRO A 94 9.07 -22.98 -10.83
C PRO A 94 10.02 -24.20 -10.74
N GLU A 95 9.64 -25.24 -10.00
CA GLU A 95 10.35 -26.53 -9.99
C GLU A 95 10.15 -27.24 -11.34
N ARG A 96 11.19 -27.90 -11.87
CA ARG A 96 11.26 -28.37 -13.27
C ARG A 96 10.11 -29.31 -13.65
N LYS A 97 9.76 -30.25 -12.78
CA LYS A 97 8.65 -31.18 -12.96
C LYS A 97 7.31 -30.47 -12.92
N MET A 98 7.11 -29.58 -11.95
CA MET A 98 5.90 -28.78 -11.79
C MET A 98 5.67 -27.84 -12.98
N VAL A 99 6.71 -27.19 -13.49
CA VAL A 99 6.64 -26.33 -14.70
C VAL A 99 6.16 -27.12 -15.92
N ILE A 100 6.74 -28.30 -16.20
CA ILE A 100 6.27 -29.15 -17.32
C ILE A 100 4.81 -29.59 -17.10
N ASN A 101 4.46 -30.07 -15.90
CA ASN A 101 3.10 -30.54 -15.59
C ASN A 101 2.05 -29.42 -15.70
N ALA A 102 2.40 -28.19 -15.30
CA ALA A 102 1.53 -27.04 -15.35
C ALA A 102 1.35 -26.51 -16.78
N LEU A 103 2.44 -26.34 -17.53
CA LEU A 103 2.42 -25.97 -18.96
C LEU A 103 1.64 -26.99 -19.82
N ASN A 104 1.70 -28.27 -19.46
CA ASN A 104 0.96 -29.35 -20.15
C ASN A 104 -0.43 -29.63 -19.58
N SER A 105 -0.90 -28.88 -18.57
CA SER A 105 -2.17 -29.18 -17.87
C SER A 105 -3.44 -28.97 -18.71
N GLY A 106 -3.31 -28.27 -19.84
CA GLY A 106 -4.42 -27.88 -20.70
C GLY A 106 -5.20 -26.65 -20.22
N THR A 107 -4.65 -25.88 -19.26
CA THR A 107 -5.14 -24.53 -18.95
C THR A 107 -4.78 -23.55 -20.08
N LYS A 108 -5.32 -22.33 -20.03
CA LYS A 108 -4.93 -21.26 -20.96
C LYS A 108 -3.58 -20.67 -20.59
N THR A 109 -3.35 -20.45 -19.29
CA THR A 109 -2.11 -19.88 -18.77
C THR A 109 -1.59 -20.70 -17.58
N PHE A 110 -0.31 -20.48 -17.25
CA PHE A 110 0.36 -20.99 -16.06
C PHE A 110 1.06 -19.83 -15.35
N MET A 111 0.70 -19.58 -14.09
CA MET A 111 1.44 -18.68 -13.21
C MET A 111 2.56 -19.45 -12.51
N ALA A 112 3.79 -19.28 -13.00
CA ALA A 112 5.00 -19.74 -12.32
C ALA A 112 5.34 -18.78 -11.16
N ASP A 113 5.47 -19.33 -9.96
CA ASP A 113 5.38 -18.54 -8.74
C ASP A 113 6.67 -18.56 -7.90
N PHE A 114 7.35 -17.42 -7.82
CA PHE A 114 8.49 -17.20 -6.92
C PHE A 114 8.04 -16.66 -5.55
N GLU A 115 6.74 -16.43 -5.36
CA GLU A 115 6.14 -15.80 -4.18
C GLU A 115 5.52 -16.85 -3.24
N ASP A 116 4.23 -16.76 -2.89
CA ASP A 116 3.69 -17.49 -1.75
C ASP A 116 3.69 -19.02 -1.84
N SER A 117 3.71 -19.64 -3.03
CA SER A 117 3.88 -21.10 -3.16
C SER A 117 5.34 -21.55 -3.26
N SER A 118 6.29 -20.64 -3.04
CA SER A 118 7.73 -20.91 -3.05
C SER A 118 8.37 -20.67 -1.68
N ALA A 119 9.32 -21.54 -1.33
CA ALA A 119 10.30 -21.25 -0.30
C ALA A 119 11.50 -20.57 -0.98
N PRO A 120 11.79 -19.28 -0.72
CA PRO A 120 12.84 -18.53 -1.39
C PRO A 120 14.23 -18.85 -0.82
N THR A 121 14.64 -20.12 -0.94
CA THR A 121 16.05 -20.54 -0.87
C THR A 121 16.75 -20.12 -2.16
N PHE A 122 18.07 -19.90 -2.12
CA PHE A 122 18.79 -19.48 -3.33
C PHE A 122 18.70 -20.52 -4.45
N ALA A 123 18.75 -21.80 -4.07
CA ALA A 123 18.58 -22.91 -4.99
C ALA A 123 17.20 -22.91 -5.68
N ASN A 124 16.10 -22.70 -4.96
CA ASN A 124 14.76 -22.66 -5.57
C ASN A 124 14.61 -21.49 -6.54
N LEU A 125 15.11 -20.31 -6.14
CA LEU A 125 15.02 -19.10 -6.94
C LEU A 125 15.86 -19.21 -8.23
N LEU A 126 17.12 -19.62 -8.14
CA LEU A 126 18.02 -19.72 -9.28
C LEU A 126 17.65 -20.88 -10.23
N ASN A 127 17.38 -22.07 -9.70
CA ASN A 127 16.92 -23.19 -10.53
C ASN A 127 15.55 -22.87 -11.15
N GLY A 128 14.69 -22.11 -10.47
CA GLY A 128 13.45 -21.62 -11.04
C GLY A 128 13.66 -20.74 -12.28
N GLN A 129 14.61 -19.81 -12.24
CA GLN A 129 14.98 -18.99 -13.40
C GLN A 129 15.56 -19.84 -14.54
N VAL A 130 16.40 -20.85 -14.25
CA VAL A 130 16.89 -21.83 -15.25
C VAL A 130 15.72 -22.61 -15.86
N ASN A 131 14.79 -23.13 -15.07
CA ASN A 131 13.66 -23.92 -15.56
C ASN A 131 12.75 -23.10 -16.49
N LEU A 132 12.48 -21.83 -16.17
CA LEU A 132 11.70 -20.95 -17.06
C LEU A 132 12.48 -20.58 -18.33
N LYS A 133 13.79 -20.29 -18.21
CA LYS A 133 14.70 -20.05 -19.34
C LYS A 133 14.73 -21.23 -20.33
N ASP A 134 14.73 -22.45 -19.81
CA ASP A 134 14.63 -23.70 -20.58
C ASP A 134 13.23 -23.94 -21.16
N ALA A 135 12.16 -23.73 -20.39
CA ALA A 135 10.79 -23.98 -20.84
C ALA A 135 10.43 -23.14 -22.07
N ILE A 136 10.74 -21.84 -22.02
CA ILE A 136 10.51 -20.89 -23.12
C ILE A 136 11.28 -21.33 -24.39
N ARG A 137 12.51 -21.82 -24.21
CA ARG A 137 13.37 -22.32 -25.30
C ARG A 137 13.03 -23.73 -25.78
N ARG A 138 12.04 -24.39 -25.16
CA ARG A 138 11.67 -25.81 -25.35
C ARG A 138 12.83 -26.79 -25.08
N LYS A 139 13.61 -26.52 -24.02
CA LYS A 139 14.75 -27.33 -23.53
C LYS A 139 14.55 -27.87 -22.10
N ILE A 140 13.35 -27.75 -21.53
CA ILE A 140 13.08 -28.17 -20.14
C ILE A 140 13.02 -29.69 -19.96
N ASP A 141 12.75 -30.44 -21.02
CA ASP A 141 12.63 -31.90 -21.04
C ASP A 141 13.70 -32.63 -20.22
N PHE A 142 13.28 -33.61 -19.41
CA PHE A 142 14.16 -34.41 -18.56
C PHE A 142 13.52 -35.76 -18.20
N GLU A 143 14.30 -36.67 -17.63
CA GLU A 143 13.80 -37.98 -17.16
C GLU A 143 14.01 -38.15 -15.66
N GLN A 144 13.05 -38.80 -14.99
CA GLN A 144 13.12 -39.08 -13.56
C GLN A 144 12.37 -40.38 -13.24
N GLY A 145 13.04 -41.33 -12.58
CA GLY A 145 12.42 -42.60 -12.16
C GLY A 145 11.83 -43.41 -13.32
N GLY A 146 12.52 -43.47 -14.46
CA GLY A 146 12.06 -44.16 -15.67
C GLY A 146 10.89 -43.47 -16.40
N LYS A 147 10.54 -42.22 -16.04
CA LYS A 147 9.51 -41.44 -16.72
C LYS A 147 10.12 -40.23 -17.41
N SER A 148 9.87 -40.11 -18.71
CA SER A 148 10.22 -38.97 -19.54
C SER A 148 9.20 -37.86 -19.34
N TYR A 149 9.66 -36.66 -18.94
CA TYR A 149 8.85 -35.45 -18.80
C TYR A 149 9.21 -34.50 -19.94
N LYS A 150 8.26 -34.27 -20.85
CA LYS A 150 8.47 -33.47 -22.08
C LYS A 150 7.46 -32.36 -22.23
N LEU A 151 7.88 -31.21 -22.74
CA LEU A 151 7.00 -30.08 -23.00
C LEU A 151 6.09 -30.37 -24.21
N SER A 152 4.82 -30.01 -24.10
CA SER A 152 3.84 -30.14 -25.19
C SER A 152 4.10 -29.13 -26.32
N GLN A 153 3.53 -29.39 -27.50
CA GLN A 153 3.72 -28.50 -28.67
C GLN A 153 3.02 -27.15 -28.51
N ASN A 154 1.89 -27.12 -27.78
CA ASN A 154 1.07 -25.95 -27.51
C ASN A 154 0.88 -25.81 -25.98
N PRO A 155 1.93 -25.41 -25.24
CA PRO A 155 1.86 -25.27 -23.79
C PRO A 155 1.01 -24.06 -23.38
N ALA A 156 0.52 -24.06 -22.15
CA ALA A 156 -0.15 -22.92 -21.55
C ALA A 156 0.75 -21.66 -21.53
N VAL A 157 0.16 -20.48 -21.67
CA VAL A 157 0.89 -19.20 -21.70
C VAL A 157 1.51 -18.92 -20.33
N LEU A 158 2.83 -18.73 -20.29
CA LEU A 158 3.58 -18.50 -19.06
C LEU A 158 3.40 -17.05 -18.56
N ILE A 159 3.08 -16.92 -17.27
CA ILE A 159 3.02 -15.66 -16.51
C ILE A 159 3.86 -15.87 -15.24
N VAL A 160 4.62 -14.87 -14.78
CA VAL A 160 5.49 -15.01 -13.59
C VAL A 160 5.01 -14.15 -12.42
N ARG A 161 4.87 -14.73 -11.23
CA ARG A 161 4.64 -13.99 -9.97
C ARG A 161 5.98 -13.80 -9.23
N PRO A 162 6.64 -12.63 -9.34
CA PRO A 162 7.78 -12.27 -8.48
C PRO A 162 7.34 -12.01 -7.03
N ARG A 163 8.28 -12.09 -6.09
CA ARG A 163 8.06 -11.77 -4.66
C ARG A 163 7.47 -10.37 -4.45
N GLY A 164 6.54 -10.23 -3.51
CA GLY A 164 5.95 -8.94 -3.12
C GLY A 164 6.96 -7.95 -2.53
N TRP A 165 6.66 -6.65 -2.62
CA TRP A 165 7.58 -5.54 -2.31
C TRP A 165 8.24 -5.58 -0.92
N HIS A 166 7.63 -6.28 0.04
CA HIS A 166 8.11 -6.42 1.42
C HIS A 166 9.31 -7.37 1.57
N LEU A 167 9.62 -8.18 0.55
CA LEU A 167 10.74 -9.12 0.58
C LEU A 167 12.02 -8.52 -0.02
N ASP A 168 13.12 -8.76 0.67
CA ASP A 168 14.48 -8.54 0.20
C ASP A 168 15.10 -9.88 -0.21
N GLU A 169 16.13 -9.81 -1.06
CA GLU A 169 17.04 -10.90 -1.37
C GLU A 169 18.38 -10.64 -0.67
N PRO A 170 18.59 -11.13 0.57
CA PRO A 170 19.80 -10.83 1.35
C PRO A 170 21.08 -11.48 0.79
N ARG A 171 20.94 -12.40 -0.17
CA ARG A 171 22.04 -13.18 -0.75
C ARG A 171 22.77 -12.46 -1.87
N ILE A 172 22.18 -11.39 -2.41
CA ILE A 172 22.86 -10.45 -3.31
C ILE A 172 22.70 -9.04 -2.75
N THR A 173 23.82 -8.35 -2.55
CA THR A 173 23.81 -6.92 -2.21
C THR A 173 24.32 -6.07 -3.36
N VAL A 174 23.73 -4.90 -3.53
CA VAL A 174 24.21 -3.82 -4.39
C VAL A 174 24.58 -2.65 -3.49
N ASP A 175 25.81 -2.14 -3.59
CA ASP A 175 26.34 -1.03 -2.78
C ASP A 175 26.17 -1.22 -1.26
N ASN A 176 26.32 -2.47 -0.79
CA ASN A 176 26.09 -2.92 0.58
C ASN A 176 24.65 -2.79 1.10
N ALA A 177 23.64 -2.73 0.21
CA ALA A 177 22.23 -2.91 0.54
C ALA A 177 21.70 -4.23 -0.08
N PRO A 178 20.85 -5.01 0.63
CA PRO A 178 20.25 -6.21 0.06
C PRO A 178 19.30 -5.85 -1.08
N LEU A 179 19.34 -6.63 -2.16
CA LEU A 179 18.50 -6.43 -3.34
C LEU A 179 17.01 -6.61 -2.96
N SER A 180 16.07 -6.03 -3.72
CA SER A 180 14.65 -6.35 -3.54
C SER A 180 14.35 -7.70 -4.19
N GLY A 181 13.64 -8.59 -3.48
CA GLY A 181 13.21 -9.88 -4.05
C GLY A 181 12.37 -9.68 -5.31
N SER A 182 11.46 -8.70 -5.29
CA SER A 182 10.66 -8.28 -6.44
C SER A 182 11.52 -7.91 -7.66
N ILE A 183 12.59 -7.14 -7.46
CA ILE A 183 13.50 -6.70 -8.53
C ILE A 183 14.37 -7.86 -9.03
N PHE A 184 14.83 -8.74 -8.13
CA PHE A 184 15.60 -9.93 -8.50
C PHE A 184 14.78 -10.89 -9.38
N ASP A 185 13.58 -11.26 -8.94
CA ASP A 185 12.72 -12.25 -9.63
C ASP A 185 12.25 -11.73 -11.00
N PHE A 186 11.75 -10.48 -11.03
CA PHE A 186 11.36 -9.80 -12.26
C PHE A 186 12.56 -9.61 -13.19
N GLY A 187 13.67 -9.09 -12.66
CA GLY A 187 14.81 -8.64 -13.46
C GLY A 187 15.51 -9.79 -14.15
N LEU A 188 15.73 -10.91 -13.45
CA LEU A 188 16.30 -12.12 -14.06
C LEU A 188 15.36 -12.73 -15.11
N TYR A 189 14.07 -12.87 -14.81
CA TYR A 189 13.12 -13.45 -15.76
C TYR A 189 12.99 -12.59 -17.02
N PHE A 190 12.88 -11.27 -16.85
CA PHE A 190 12.82 -10.32 -17.97
C PHE A 190 14.10 -10.36 -18.81
N TYR A 191 15.26 -10.16 -18.18
CA TYR A 191 16.55 -10.08 -18.87
C TYR A 191 16.85 -11.33 -19.70
N HIS A 192 16.64 -12.52 -19.13
CA HIS A 192 16.95 -13.78 -19.82
C HIS A 192 15.93 -14.17 -20.90
N ASN A 193 14.71 -13.61 -20.91
CA ASN A 193 13.61 -14.19 -21.71
C ASN A 193 12.76 -13.20 -22.51
N ALA A 194 12.79 -11.90 -22.25
CA ALA A 194 11.85 -10.96 -22.87
C ALA A 194 11.93 -10.95 -24.41
N GLN A 195 13.13 -10.94 -24.99
CA GLN A 195 13.30 -10.99 -26.46
C GLN A 195 12.87 -12.36 -27.04
N GLU A 196 13.23 -13.47 -26.38
CA GLU A 196 12.87 -14.84 -26.79
C GLU A 196 11.34 -15.07 -26.77
N LEU A 197 10.64 -14.52 -25.76
CA LEU A 197 9.18 -14.55 -25.66
C LEU A 197 8.51 -13.82 -26.83
N VAL A 198 9.01 -12.62 -27.18
CA VAL A 198 8.50 -11.82 -28.30
C VAL A 198 8.81 -12.48 -29.65
N ALA A 199 10.01 -13.03 -29.83
CA ALA A 199 10.37 -13.79 -31.03
C ALA A 199 9.49 -15.05 -31.23
N ARG A 200 8.91 -15.59 -30.15
CA ARG A 200 7.97 -16.72 -30.16
C ARG A 200 6.49 -16.29 -30.21
N GLY A 201 6.18 -15.01 -30.40
CA GLY A 201 4.81 -14.51 -30.52
C GLY A 201 4.05 -14.38 -29.20
N SER A 202 4.76 -14.25 -28.07
CA SER A 202 4.23 -13.99 -26.73
C SER A 202 4.90 -12.73 -26.14
N GLY A 203 4.91 -12.56 -24.83
CA GLY A 203 5.60 -11.46 -24.17
C GLY A 203 5.99 -11.74 -22.72
N PRO A 204 6.83 -10.87 -22.12
CA PRO A 204 7.16 -10.90 -20.69
C PRO A 204 5.93 -10.51 -19.85
N TYR A 205 5.22 -11.52 -19.34
CA TYR A 205 3.98 -11.37 -18.58
C TYR A 205 4.16 -11.69 -17.09
N PHE A 206 3.52 -10.88 -16.24
CA PHE A 206 3.69 -10.93 -14.78
C PHE A 206 2.37 -10.92 -14.00
N TYR A 207 2.42 -11.45 -12.78
CA TYR A 207 1.41 -11.33 -11.74
C TYR A 207 1.99 -10.54 -10.56
N LEU A 208 1.33 -9.47 -10.11
CA LEU A 208 1.91 -8.49 -9.19
C LEU A 208 1.22 -8.54 -7.81
N PRO A 209 1.87 -9.14 -6.78
CA PRO A 209 1.22 -9.43 -5.50
C PRO A 209 1.32 -8.32 -4.44
N LYS A 210 0.44 -8.45 -3.44
CA LYS A 210 0.45 -7.79 -2.13
C LYS A 210 0.73 -6.27 -2.16
N MET A 211 0.25 -5.58 -3.20
CA MET A 211 0.28 -4.11 -3.28
C MET A 211 -0.81 -3.49 -2.41
N GLU A 212 -0.54 -2.32 -1.83
CA GLU A 212 -1.44 -1.60 -0.92
C GLU A 212 -1.76 -0.16 -1.37
N HIS A 213 -1.09 0.34 -2.41
CA HIS A 213 -1.29 1.71 -2.87
C HIS A 213 -1.04 1.86 -4.38
N TYR A 214 -1.78 2.72 -5.08
CA TYR A 214 -1.61 2.93 -6.54
C TYR A 214 -0.18 3.37 -6.93
N ARG A 215 0.54 4.04 -6.02
CA ARG A 215 1.96 4.42 -6.22
C ARG A 215 2.93 3.23 -6.27
N GLU A 216 2.52 2.06 -5.79
CA GLU A 216 3.27 0.81 -5.93
C GLU A 216 3.04 0.16 -7.30
N ALA A 217 1.85 0.35 -7.88
CA ALA A 217 1.58 0.03 -9.29
C ALA A 217 2.34 0.98 -10.23
N ARG A 218 2.48 2.26 -9.85
CA ARG A 218 3.40 3.20 -10.54
C ARG A 218 4.85 2.74 -10.48
N LEU A 219 5.35 2.30 -9.33
CA LEU A 219 6.71 1.76 -9.22
C LEU A 219 6.96 0.59 -10.17
N TRP A 220 5.99 -0.34 -10.30
CA TRP A 220 6.06 -1.38 -11.33
C TRP A 220 6.05 -0.82 -12.76
N ASN A 221 5.17 0.14 -13.07
CA ASN A 221 5.12 0.80 -14.38
C ASN A 221 6.45 1.50 -14.74
N ASP A 222 7.09 2.17 -13.78
CA ASP A 222 8.35 2.87 -13.98
C ASP A 222 9.51 1.87 -14.21
N ILE A 223 9.52 0.76 -13.46
CA ILE A 223 10.44 -0.38 -13.66
C ILE A 223 10.22 -1.04 -15.03
N PHE A 224 8.97 -1.23 -15.47
CA PHE A 224 8.65 -1.79 -16.78
C PHE A 224 9.19 -0.92 -17.91
N ASN A 225 8.86 0.38 -17.90
CA ASN A 225 9.35 1.34 -18.89
C ASN A 225 10.88 1.44 -18.92
N PHE A 226 11.54 1.44 -17.75
CA PHE A 226 13.01 1.39 -17.69
C PHE A 226 13.55 0.10 -18.33
N SER A 227 12.99 -1.05 -17.96
CA SER A 227 13.45 -2.36 -18.41
C SER A 227 13.31 -2.56 -19.91
N GLN A 228 12.16 -2.14 -20.46
CA GLN A 228 11.90 -2.16 -21.90
C GLN A 228 12.88 -1.23 -22.63
N SER A 229 13.11 -0.02 -22.12
CA SER A 229 14.10 0.91 -22.69
C SER A 229 15.53 0.34 -22.67
N TYR A 230 15.91 -0.35 -21.58
CA TYR A 230 17.24 -0.90 -21.35
C TYR A 230 17.62 -2.00 -22.35
N ILE A 231 16.66 -2.82 -22.80
CA ILE A 231 16.87 -3.87 -23.81
C ILE A 231 16.32 -3.49 -25.21
N HIS A 232 16.02 -2.21 -25.42
CA HIS A 232 15.44 -1.64 -26.65
C HIS A 232 14.13 -2.31 -27.12
N MET A 233 13.33 -2.82 -26.17
CA MET A 233 11.99 -3.35 -26.38
C MET A 233 10.95 -2.21 -26.39
N PRO A 234 9.92 -2.25 -27.26
CA PRO A 234 8.85 -1.25 -27.25
C PRO A 234 8.16 -1.12 -25.88
N HIS A 235 7.74 0.10 -25.54
CA HIS A 235 6.88 0.35 -24.37
C HIS A 235 5.49 -0.27 -24.62
N GLY A 236 4.82 -0.75 -23.58
CA GLY A 236 3.58 -1.51 -23.74
C GLY A 236 3.74 -2.95 -24.26
N THR A 237 4.95 -3.54 -24.25
CA THR A 237 5.16 -4.98 -24.50
C THR A 237 5.04 -5.84 -23.22
N ILE A 238 5.50 -5.36 -22.06
CA ILE A 238 5.25 -6.04 -20.78
C ILE A 238 3.74 -6.07 -20.48
N ARG A 239 3.27 -7.15 -19.84
CA ARG A 239 1.94 -7.17 -19.20
C ARG A 239 2.03 -7.55 -17.72
N GLY A 240 1.21 -6.92 -16.89
CA GLY A 240 1.05 -7.21 -15.47
C GLY A 240 -0.42 -7.36 -15.10
N THR A 241 -0.79 -8.49 -14.50
CA THR A 241 -2.08 -8.66 -13.81
C THR A 241 -1.87 -8.40 -12.32
N VAL A 242 -2.70 -7.59 -11.68
CA VAL A 242 -2.52 -7.24 -10.26
C VAL A 242 -3.42 -8.08 -9.37
N LEU A 243 -2.87 -8.70 -8.33
CA LEU A 243 -3.68 -9.30 -7.28
C LEU A 243 -4.19 -8.19 -6.37
N ILE A 244 -5.51 -7.94 -6.33
CA ILE A 244 -6.11 -6.99 -5.37
C ILE A 244 -6.35 -7.74 -4.06
N GLU A 245 -5.29 -8.31 -3.51
CA GLU A 245 -5.34 -9.20 -2.35
C GLU A 245 -5.05 -8.46 -1.04
N THR A 246 -5.15 -7.14 -1.05
CA THR A 246 -5.07 -6.31 0.17
C THR A 246 -6.29 -5.42 0.32
N LEU A 247 -6.73 -5.23 1.56
CA LEU A 247 -7.88 -4.37 1.86
C LEU A 247 -7.68 -2.92 1.34
N PRO A 248 -6.50 -2.28 1.49
CA PRO A 248 -6.29 -0.93 0.95
C PRO A 248 -6.34 -0.84 -0.57
N ALA A 249 -5.93 -1.89 -1.30
CA ALA A 249 -5.97 -1.90 -2.76
C ALA A 249 -7.40 -1.95 -3.33
N ALA A 250 -8.37 -2.52 -2.62
CA ALA A 250 -9.77 -2.52 -3.04
C ALA A 250 -10.39 -1.10 -3.13
N PHE A 251 -9.85 -0.13 -2.38
CA PHE A 251 -10.24 1.28 -2.47
C PHE A 251 -9.56 2.05 -3.62
N GLN A 252 -8.67 1.38 -4.37
CA GLN A 252 -7.74 2.01 -5.31
C GLN A 252 -7.65 1.25 -6.66
N MET A 253 -8.61 0.35 -6.96
CA MET A 253 -8.54 -0.51 -8.15
C MET A 253 -8.45 0.28 -9.47
N GLU A 254 -9.25 1.34 -9.60
CA GLU A 254 -9.24 2.26 -10.75
C GLU A 254 -7.87 2.96 -10.90
N GLU A 255 -7.29 3.43 -9.79
CA GLU A 255 -5.99 4.08 -9.77
C GLU A 255 -4.85 3.11 -10.09
N ILE A 256 -4.89 1.88 -9.57
CA ILE A 256 -3.92 0.82 -9.87
C ILE A 256 -3.95 0.50 -11.38
N LEU A 257 -5.16 0.36 -11.97
CA LEU A 257 -5.31 0.19 -13.42
C LEU A 257 -4.84 1.41 -14.22
N PHE A 258 -5.06 2.63 -13.72
CA PHE A 258 -4.63 3.85 -14.39
C PHE A 258 -3.10 4.01 -14.42
N GLU A 259 -2.42 3.77 -13.30
CA GLU A 259 -0.95 3.85 -13.20
C GLU A 259 -0.27 2.79 -14.08
N LEU A 260 -0.87 1.59 -14.20
CA LEU A 260 -0.40 0.51 -15.07
C LEU A 260 -1.08 0.50 -16.46
N ARG A 261 -1.82 1.53 -16.89
CA ARG A 261 -2.74 1.43 -18.05
C ARG A 261 -2.10 0.96 -19.36
N GLN A 262 -0.82 1.26 -19.62
CA GLN A 262 -0.10 0.79 -20.82
C GLN A 262 0.40 -0.67 -20.71
N HIS A 263 0.40 -1.24 -19.51
CA HIS A 263 0.96 -2.55 -19.16
C HIS A 263 -0.03 -3.48 -18.44
N SER A 264 -1.28 -3.06 -18.18
CA SER A 264 -2.23 -3.89 -17.44
C SER A 264 -2.78 -5.05 -18.29
N ALA A 265 -2.90 -6.22 -17.68
CA ALA A 265 -3.68 -7.36 -18.17
C ALA A 265 -4.88 -7.70 -17.25
N GLY A 266 -5.25 -6.79 -16.34
CA GLY A 266 -6.39 -6.93 -15.44
C GLY A 266 -6.05 -7.07 -13.95
N LEU A 267 -7.05 -7.45 -13.17
CA LEU A 267 -6.98 -7.64 -11.72
C LEU A 267 -7.41 -9.08 -11.35
N ASN A 268 -7.01 -9.55 -10.16
CA ASN A 268 -7.38 -10.87 -9.63
C ASN A 268 -7.97 -10.80 -8.21
N CYS A 269 -8.93 -11.68 -7.94
CA CYS A 269 -9.56 -11.89 -6.64
C CYS A 269 -8.83 -12.92 -5.77
N GLY A 270 -8.16 -12.46 -4.71
CA GLY A 270 -7.58 -13.31 -3.66
C GLY A 270 -8.56 -13.54 -2.49
N ARG A 271 -8.46 -14.72 -1.83
CA ARG A 271 -9.22 -15.01 -0.60
C ARG A 271 -8.36 -14.88 0.66
N TRP A 272 -7.35 -15.72 0.83
CA TRP A 272 -6.61 -15.80 2.09
C TRP A 272 -5.82 -14.53 2.40
N ASP A 273 -5.03 -14.02 1.44
CA ASP A 273 -4.30 -12.76 1.60
C ASP A 273 -5.24 -11.58 1.88
N TYR A 274 -6.39 -11.51 1.21
CA TYR A 274 -7.35 -10.42 1.39
C TYR A 274 -7.96 -10.42 2.79
N ILE A 275 -8.30 -11.59 3.34
CA ILE A 275 -8.83 -11.74 4.71
C ILE A 275 -7.70 -11.51 5.75
N PHE A 276 -6.47 -11.94 5.47
CA PHE A 276 -5.29 -11.66 6.30
C PHE A 276 -4.97 -10.16 6.34
N SER A 277 -4.98 -9.51 5.18
CA SER A 277 -4.85 -8.06 5.03
C SER A 277 -5.98 -7.32 5.72
N PHE A 278 -7.22 -7.82 5.62
CA PHE A 278 -8.36 -7.29 6.37
C PHE A 278 -8.05 -7.24 7.86
N ILE A 279 -7.67 -8.38 8.48
CA ILE A 279 -7.34 -8.42 9.91
C ILE A 279 -6.12 -7.53 10.24
N LYS A 280 -5.07 -7.52 9.42
CA LYS A 280 -3.90 -6.65 9.62
C LYS A 280 -4.27 -5.17 9.59
N ARG A 281 -5.10 -4.73 8.64
CA ARG A 281 -5.45 -3.32 8.45
C ARG A 281 -6.55 -2.86 9.41
N SER A 282 -7.45 -3.75 9.83
CA SER A 282 -8.45 -3.51 10.88
C SER A 282 -7.97 -3.82 12.30
N ARG A 283 -6.68 -4.15 12.52
CA ARG A 283 -6.14 -4.78 13.74
C ARG A 283 -6.41 -4.07 15.07
N ALA A 284 -6.72 -2.78 15.06
CA ALA A 284 -7.08 -2.01 16.25
C ALA A 284 -8.58 -2.02 16.55
N ASN A 285 -9.44 -2.34 15.57
CA ASN A 285 -10.88 -2.35 15.71
C ASN A 285 -11.42 -3.68 16.27
N ARG A 286 -11.88 -3.66 17.52
CA ARG A 286 -12.48 -4.82 18.19
C ARG A 286 -13.80 -5.33 17.56
N THR A 287 -14.44 -4.55 16.69
CA THR A 287 -15.68 -4.99 15.99
C THR A 287 -15.39 -5.75 14.69
N ALA A 288 -14.12 -5.80 14.26
CA ALA A 288 -13.66 -6.45 13.03
C ALA A 288 -13.06 -7.85 13.29
N VAL A 289 -13.48 -8.50 14.38
CA VAL A 289 -13.05 -9.87 14.72
C VAL A 289 -13.81 -10.87 13.86
N LEU A 290 -13.08 -11.75 13.17
CA LEU A 290 -13.65 -12.72 12.24
C LEU A 290 -13.83 -14.12 12.89
N PRO A 291 -14.83 -14.91 12.43
CA PRO A 291 -14.98 -16.33 12.80
C PRO A 291 -13.88 -17.20 12.16
N ASP A 292 -13.90 -18.51 12.39
CA ASP A 292 -13.02 -19.50 11.77
C ASP A 292 -12.85 -19.22 10.26
N ARG A 293 -11.62 -19.16 9.75
CA ARG A 293 -11.31 -18.78 8.35
C ARG A 293 -12.12 -19.55 7.29
N LYS A 294 -12.54 -20.78 7.60
CA LYS A 294 -13.39 -21.62 6.73
C LYS A 294 -14.75 -20.97 6.44
N ASP A 295 -15.36 -20.31 7.44
CA ASP A 295 -16.69 -19.68 7.39
C ASP A 295 -16.68 -18.35 6.62
N VAL A 296 -15.53 -17.68 6.51
CA VAL A 296 -15.36 -16.42 5.76
C VAL A 296 -15.27 -16.70 4.25
N THR A 297 -16.40 -17.07 3.63
CA THR A 297 -16.49 -17.40 2.19
C THR A 297 -16.43 -16.15 1.31
N MET A 298 -16.36 -16.34 -0.01
CA MET A 298 -16.48 -15.24 -0.99
C MET A 298 -17.85 -14.54 -0.98
N GLU A 299 -18.84 -15.09 -0.26
CA GLU A 299 -20.19 -14.53 -0.11
C GLU A 299 -20.35 -13.71 1.19
N ALA A 300 -19.32 -13.64 2.04
CA ALA A 300 -19.31 -12.72 3.17
C ALA A 300 -19.42 -11.27 2.65
N PRO A 301 -20.17 -10.35 3.32
CA PRO A 301 -20.58 -9.08 2.70
C PRO A 301 -19.44 -8.23 2.11
N PHE A 302 -18.31 -8.15 2.81
CA PHE A 302 -17.13 -7.43 2.34
C PHE A 302 -16.36 -8.12 1.21
N MET A 303 -16.45 -9.46 1.11
CA MET A 303 -15.86 -10.26 0.02
C MET A 303 -16.71 -10.16 -1.26
N ASP A 304 -18.03 -10.24 -1.15
CA ASP A 304 -18.96 -10.06 -2.27
C ASP A 304 -18.90 -8.62 -2.83
N ALA A 305 -18.88 -7.61 -1.95
CA ALA A 305 -18.69 -6.22 -2.35
C ALA A 305 -17.36 -6.00 -3.09
N TYR A 306 -16.29 -6.63 -2.63
CA TYR A 306 -14.97 -6.65 -3.25
C TYR A 306 -14.98 -7.28 -4.65
N VAL A 307 -15.54 -8.50 -4.79
CA VAL A 307 -15.68 -9.21 -6.07
C VAL A 307 -16.48 -8.39 -7.08
N ARG A 308 -17.66 -7.89 -6.68
CA ARG A 308 -18.54 -7.11 -7.56
C ARG A 308 -17.87 -5.80 -8.03
N LEU A 309 -17.14 -5.11 -7.15
CA LEU A 309 -16.38 -3.91 -7.50
C LEU A 309 -15.22 -4.20 -8.45
N LEU A 310 -14.51 -5.32 -8.26
CA LEU A 310 -13.38 -5.71 -9.11
C LEU A 310 -13.83 -5.99 -10.55
N ILE A 311 -14.91 -6.77 -10.72
CA ILE A 311 -15.48 -7.07 -12.04
C ILE A 311 -15.92 -5.78 -12.75
N GLN A 312 -16.70 -4.92 -12.06
CA GLN A 312 -17.15 -3.64 -12.62
C GLN A 312 -15.96 -2.75 -13.04
N THR A 313 -14.93 -2.65 -12.19
CA THR A 313 -13.73 -1.84 -12.48
C THR A 313 -12.97 -2.36 -13.70
N CYS A 314 -12.71 -3.67 -13.80
CA CYS A 314 -11.95 -4.24 -14.91
C CYS A 314 -12.69 -4.11 -16.26
N HIS A 315 -13.98 -4.43 -16.28
CA HIS A 315 -14.78 -4.41 -17.52
C HIS A 315 -15.05 -3.00 -18.05
N ARG A 316 -15.13 -2.00 -17.16
CA ARG A 316 -15.12 -0.58 -17.55
C ARG A 316 -13.81 -0.17 -18.24
N ARG A 317 -12.69 -0.88 -18.01
CA ARG A 317 -11.34 -0.47 -18.44
C ARG A 317 -10.66 -1.35 -19.49
N LYS A 318 -11.28 -2.41 -20.01
CA LYS A 318 -10.73 -3.15 -21.18
C LYS A 318 -9.93 -4.41 -20.83
N VAL A 319 -9.96 -4.85 -19.57
CA VAL A 319 -9.06 -5.86 -19.03
C VAL A 319 -9.76 -6.87 -18.12
N ALA A 320 -9.06 -7.96 -17.81
CA ALA A 320 -9.63 -9.13 -17.14
C ALA A 320 -9.95 -8.92 -15.65
N ALA A 321 -11.10 -9.45 -15.22
CA ALA A 321 -11.47 -9.71 -13.85
C ALA A 321 -11.27 -11.20 -13.53
N MET A 322 -10.12 -11.58 -12.98
CA MET A 322 -9.79 -12.98 -12.70
C MET A 322 -10.35 -13.44 -11.34
N GLY A 323 -11.02 -14.60 -11.34
CA GLY A 323 -11.59 -15.26 -10.17
C GLY A 323 -10.56 -15.93 -9.23
N GLY A 324 -11.05 -16.58 -8.19
CA GLY A 324 -10.24 -17.06 -7.07
C GLY A 324 -9.72 -18.50 -7.22
N MET A 325 -8.87 -18.88 -6.26
CA MET A 325 -8.22 -20.19 -6.21
C MET A 325 -9.16 -21.32 -5.77
N SER A 326 -9.19 -22.41 -6.55
CA SER A 326 -9.62 -23.73 -6.08
C SER A 326 -8.40 -24.62 -5.82
N ALA A 327 -7.95 -24.64 -4.57
CA ALA A 327 -6.78 -25.37 -4.09
C ALA A 327 -7.00 -26.89 -3.91
N GLN A 328 -8.17 -27.43 -4.26
CA GLN A 328 -8.57 -28.80 -3.92
C GLN A 328 -7.70 -29.87 -4.63
N ILE A 329 -7.23 -30.83 -3.86
CA ILE A 329 -6.61 -32.06 -4.36
C ILE A 329 -7.68 -33.16 -4.36
N PRO A 330 -7.88 -33.92 -5.47
CA PRO A 330 -8.84 -35.01 -5.49
C PRO A 330 -8.53 -36.09 -4.46
N ILE A 331 -9.55 -36.48 -3.70
CA ILE A 331 -9.48 -37.45 -2.61
C ILE A 331 -9.64 -38.84 -3.23
N LYS A 332 -8.57 -39.64 -3.28
CA LYS A 332 -8.59 -40.93 -3.98
C LYS A 332 -9.30 -42.01 -3.18
N ASP A 333 -9.12 -41.98 -1.87
CA ASP A 333 -9.46 -43.08 -0.97
C ASP A 333 -10.84 -42.94 -0.31
N ASP A 334 -11.50 -41.79 -0.50
CA ASP A 334 -12.92 -41.57 -0.21
C ASP A 334 -13.63 -40.93 -1.42
N PRO A 335 -14.27 -41.74 -2.29
CA PRO A 335 -15.01 -41.24 -3.45
C PRO A 335 -16.16 -40.29 -3.11
N LYS A 336 -16.76 -40.40 -1.92
CA LYS A 336 -17.91 -39.58 -1.51
C LYS A 336 -17.46 -38.20 -1.01
N ALA A 337 -16.39 -38.15 -0.21
CA ALA A 337 -15.74 -36.88 0.12
C ALA A 337 -15.22 -36.18 -1.15
N ASN A 338 -14.66 -36.96 -2.10
CA ASN A 338 -14.25 -36.42 -3.39
C ASN A 338 -15.42 -35.85 -4.21
N GLU A 339 -16.55 -36.55 -4.31
CA GLU A 339 -17.75 -36.05 -5.01
C GLU A 339 -18.24 -34.72 -4.42
N ILE A 340 -18.32 -34.64 -3.08
CA ILE A 340 -18.69 -33.41 -2.36
C ILE A 340 -17.70 -32.27 -2.64
N ALA A 341 -16.39 -32.55 -2.61
CA ALA A 341 -15.34 -31.58 -2.88
C ALA A 341 -15.34 -31.09 -4.34
N MET A 342 -15.47 -32.00 -5.31
CA MET A 342 -15.56 -31.67 -6.73
C MET A 342 -16.85 -30.91 -7.07
N LYS A 343 -17.98 -31.25 -6.44
CA LYS A 343 -19.22 -30.47 -6.58
C LYS A 343 -19.02 -29.05 -6.06
N LYS A 344 -18.42 -28.88 -4.87
CA LYS A 344 -18.12 -27.55 -4.32
C LYS A 344 -17.24 -26.73 -5.27
N VAL A 345 -16.19 -27.33 -5.85
CA VAL A 345 -15.37 -26.66 -6.87
C VAL A 345 -16.22 -26.24 -8.09
N ARG A 346 -17.13 -27.09 -8.58
CA ARG A 346 -18.05 -26.72 -9.67
C ARG A 346 -18.97 -25.56 -9.29
N ASP A 347 -19.56 -25.60 -8.08
CA ASP A 347 -20.44 -24.55 -7.57
C ASP A 347 -19.69 -23.21 -7.41
N ASP A 348 -18.48 -23.24 -6.85
CA ASP A 348 -17.61 -22.06 -6.68
C ASP A 348 -17.22 -21.45 -8.04
N LYS A 349 -16.83 -22.28 -9.04
CA LYS A 349 -16.50 -21.79 -10.40
C LYS A 349 -17.72 -21.28 -11.14
N LEU A 350 -18.89 -21.89 -10.95
CA LEU A 350 -20.15 -21.43 -11.55
C LEU A 350 -20.53 -20.04 -11.05
N ARG A 351 -20.41 -19.78 -9.73
CA ARG A 351 -20.62 -18.45 -9.14
C ARG A 351 -19.66 -17.41 -9.72
N GLU A 352 -18.41 -17.77 -10.00
CA GLU A 352 -17.43 -16.84 -10.56
C GLU A 352 -17.78 -16.40 -12.00
N VAL A 353 -18.00 -17.34 -12.92
CA VAL A 353 -18.33 -17.02 -14.33
C VAL A 353 -19.72 -16.37 -14.47
N THR A 354 -20.67 -16.67 -13.58
CA THR A 354 -22.00 -16.02 -13.59
C THR A 354 -22.01 -14.64 -12.95
N ASN A 355 -21.08 -14.34 -12.04
CA ASN A 355 -20.84 -12.96 -11.57
C ASN A 355 -20.17 -12.07 -12.63
N GLY A 356 -19.44 -12.68 -13.57
CA GLY A 356 -18.74 -11.98 -14.65
C GLY A 356 -17.21 -12.05 -14.57
N HIS A 357 -16.61 -13.13 -14.04
CA HIS A 357 -15.16 -13.31 -14.12
C HIS A 357 -14.73 -13.91 -15.46
N ASP A 358 -13.68 -13.34 -16.09
CA ASP A 358 -13.13 -13.80 -17.37
C ASP A 358 -12.31 -15.09 -17.30
N GLY A 359 -11.98 -15.52 -16.08
CA GLY A 359 -11.24 -16.74 -15.85
C GLY A 359 -11.07 -17.04 -14.37
N THR A 360 -10.46 -18.18 -14.05
CA THR A 360 -10.35 -18.66 -12.67
C THR A 360 -9.08 -19.46 -12.40
N TRP A 361 -8.72 -19.62 -11.13
CA TRP A 361 -7.49 -20.27 -10.68
C TRP A 361 -7.69 -21.68 -10.12
N ILE A 362 -6.74 -22.56 -10.43
CA ILE A 362 -6.64 -23.94 -9.91
C ILE A 362 -5.21 -24.25 -9.45
N ALA A 363 -5.06 -25.08 -8.40
CA ALA A 363 -3.74 -25.53 -7.94
C ALA A 363 -3.36 -26.95 -8.41
N HIS A 364 -4.27 -27.67 -9.08
CA HIS A 364 -4.05 -29.07 -9.45
C HIS A 364 -4.64 -29.41 -10.83
N PRO A 365 -3.90 -30.04 -11.77
CA PRO A 365 -4.36 -30.29 -13.14
C PRO A 365 -5.67 -31.07 -13.25
N LEU A 366 -5.98 -31.96 -12.31
CA LEU A 366 -7.24 -32.73 -12.32
C LEU A 366 -8.50 -31.87 -12.12
N ILE A 367 -8.40 -30.64 -11.60
CA ILE A 367 -9.54 -29.70 -11.58
C ILE A 367 -9.80 -29.11 -12.98
N ASN A 368 -8.78 -29.03 -13.84
CA ASN A 368 -8.86 -28.25 -15.09
C ASN A 368 -10.09 -28.61 -15.93
N LYS A 369 -10.43 -29.91 -16.02
CA LYS A 369 -11.65 -30.37 -16.71
C LYS A 369 -12.93 -29.69 -16.17
N ILE A 370 -13.14 -29.68 -14.85
CA ILE A 370 -14.34 -29.10 -14.22
C ILE A 370 -14.40 -27.58 -14.45
N ALA A 371 -13.26 -26.90 -14.27
CA ALA A 371 -13.19 -25.45 -14.45
C ALA A 371 -13.39 -25.06 -15.93
N MET A 372 -12.77 -25.77 -16.86
CA MET A 372 -12.93 -25.55 -18.30
C MET A 372 -14.35 -25.86 -18.77
N GLU A 373 -14.98 -26.94 -18.31
CA GLU A 373 -16.37 -27.26 -18.66
C GLU A 373 -17.33 -26.15 -18.22
N VAL A 374 -17.21 -25.67 -16.97
CA VAL A 374 -18.04 -24.56 -16.45
C VAL A 374 -17.79 -23.26 -17.22
N PHE A 375 -16.53 -22.87 -17.43
CA PHE A 375 -16.26 -21.62 -18.15
C PHE A 375 -16.61 -21.71 -19.65
N ASN A 376 -16.51 -22.88 -20.28
CA ASN A 376 -16.96 -23.07 -21.66
C ASN A 376 -18.50 -23.03 -21.79
N GLU A 377 -19.24 -23.46 -20.77
CA GLU A 377 -20.70 -23.44 -20.75
C GLU A 377 -21.27 -22.01 -20.58
N TYR A 378 -20.66 -21.19 -19.71
CA TYR A 378 -21.21 -19.89 -19.32
C TYR A 378 -20.45 -18.66 -19.84
N MET A 379 -19.22 -18.80 -20.36
CA MET A 379 -18.48 -17.72 -21.03
C MET A 379 -18.44 -17.91 -22.54
N VAL A 380 -19.40 -17.30 -23.22
CA VAL A 380 -19.48 -17.28 -24.69
C VAL A 380 -18.41 -16.33 -25.25
N GLY A 381 -17.40 -16.90 -25.89
CA GLY A 381 -16.25 -16.17 -26.45
C GLY A 381 -14.97 -16.34 -25.61
N PRO A 382 -13.98 -15.46 -25.78
CA PRO A 382 -12.71 -15.54 -25.06
C PRO A 382 -12.76 -14.91 -23.65
N ASN A 383 -13.63 -13.91 -23.44
CA ASN A 383 -13.78 -13.14 -22.20
C ASN A 383 -15.16 -12.47 -22.09
N GLN A 384 -15.49 -11.92 -20.92
CA GLN A 384 -16.74 -11.26 -20.55
C GLN A 384 -16.63 -9.73 -20.42
N TYR A 385 -15.60 -9.07 -20.98
CA TYR A 385 -15.35 -7.62 -20.88
C TYR A 385 -16.53 -6.71 -21.31
N HIS A 386 -17.55 -7.26 -21.96
CA HIS A 386 -18.79 -6.60 -22.34
C HIS A 386 -19.82 -6.49 -21.20
N ILE A 387 -19.71 -7.32 -20.14
CA ILE A 387 -20.60 -7.33 -18.98
C ILE A 387 -20.18 -6.23 -18.00
N LEU A 388 -20.54 -4.98 -18.29
CA LEU A 388 -20.06 -3.79 -17.56
C LEU A 388 -20.48 -3.67 -16.08
N ARG A 389 -21.41 -4.52 -15.60
CA ARG A 389 -21.95 -4.53 -14.22
C ARG A 389 -22.41 -3.16 -13.73
N GLU A 390 -23.16 -2.41 -14.54
CA GLU A 390 -23.73 -1.09 -14.18
C GLU A 390 -24.75 -1.15 -13.03
N ASP A 391 -25.23 -2.35 -12.69
CA ASP A 391 -26.04 -2.64 -11.50
C ASP A 391 -25.25 -2.45 -10.19
N VAL A 392 -23.94 -2.69 -10.21
CA VAL A 392 -23.09 -2.72 -9.03
C VAL A 392 -22.89 -1.32 -8.45
N LYS A 393 -23.20 -1.18 -7.17
CA LYS A 393 -22.89 0.00 -6.35
C LYS A 393 -22.28 -0.52 -5.06
N VAL A 394 -21.05 -0.09 -4.79
CA VAL A 394 -20.24 -0.51 -3.63
C VAL A 394 -19.72 0.75 -2.96
N THR A 395 -19.95 0.85 -1.66
CA THR A 395 -19.50 1.96 -0.81
C THR A 395 -18.24 1.58 -0.04
N ALA A 396 -17.54 2.58 0.51
CA ALA A 396 -16.41 2.35 1.40
C ALA A 396 -16.77 1.46 2.60
N SER A 397 -17.99 1.63 3.14
CA SER A 397 -18.55 0.82 4.22
C SER A 397 -18.80 -0.65 3.86
N ASP A 398 -19.13 -0.97 2.61
CA ASP A 398 -19.39 -2.35 2.20
C ASP A 398 -18.08 -3.17 2.19
N LEU A 399 -16.99 -2.58 1.68
CA LEU A 399 -15.65 -3.17 1.67
C LEU A 399 -15.06 -3.44 3.06
N VAL A 400 -15.63 -2.86 4.13
CA VAL A 400 -15.23 -3.11 5.54
C VAL A 400 -16.29 -3.83 6.37
N ASN A 401 -17.37 -4.32 5.76
CA ASN A 401 -18.47 -4.97 6.48
C ASN A 401 -18.12 -6.39 6.94
N SER A 402 -17.48 -6.50 8.11
CA SER A 402 -17.10 -7.76 8.77
C SER A 402 -18.28 -8.56 9.36
N THR A 403 -19.53 -8.30 8.96
CA THR A 403 -20.72 -9.04 9.41
C THR A 403 -20.77 -10.42 8.75
N CYS A 404 -19.88 -11.31 9.17
CA CYS A 404 -19.78 -12.68 8.67
C CYS A 404 -20.62 -13.63 9.53
N ALA A 405 -21.36 -14.53 8.89
CA ALA A 405 -21.87 -15.72 9.57
C ALA A 405 -20.69 -16.65 9.91
N GLY A 406 -20.81 -17.42 10.99
CA GLY A 406 -19.77 -18.35 11.43
C GLY A 406 -19.59 -18.37 12.94
N LYS A 407 -18.60 -19.14 13.40
CA LYS A 407 -18.22 -19.23 14.82
C LYS A 407 -16.70 -19.29 14.98
N ILE A 408 -16.23 -19.14 16.21
CA ILE A 408 -14.86 -19.49 16.61
C ILE A 408 -14.95 -20.85 17.31
N THR A 409 -14.18 -21.85 16.89
CA THR A 409 -14.31 -23.23 17.42
C THR A 409 -12.98 -23.84 17.88
N SER A 410 -13.03 -24.85 18.76
CA SER A 410 -11.84 -25.61 19.16
C SER A 410 -11.14 -26.26 17.95
N GLU A 411 -11.94 -26.73 16.98
CA GLU A 411 -11.46 -27.25 15.71
C GLU A 411 -10.75 -26.15 14.90
N GLY A 412 -11.36 -24.97 14.77
CA GLY A 412 -10.77 -23.82 14.05
C GLY A 412 -9.44 -23.35 14.63
N VAL A 413 -9.30 -23.33 15.97
CA VAL A 413 -8.02 -23.03 16.62
C VAL A 413 -6.98 -24.11 16.32
N ARG A 414 -7.32 -25.39 16.47
CA ARG A 414 -6.41 -26.52 16.15
C ARG A 414 -6.01 -26.54 14.67
N ALA A 415 -6.95 -26.27 13.76
CA ALA A 415 -6.71 -26.24 12.32
C ALA A 415 -5.80 -25.06 11.90
N ASN A 416 -5.94 -23.90 12.53
CA ASN A 416 -5.04 -22.77 12.29
C ASN A 416 -3.64 -23.02 12.88
N VAL A 417 -3.53 -23.59 14.08
CA VAL A 417 -2.23 -23.98 14.66
C VAL A 417 -1.55 -25.02 13.77
N GLY A 418 -2.28 -26.07 13.35
CA GLY A 418 -1.77 -27.12 12.47
C GLY A 418 -1.32 -26.59 11.10
N ALA A 419 -2.11 -25.72 10.47
CA ALA A 419 -1.74 -25.11 9.18
C ALA A 419 -0.49 -24.22 9.28
N ALA A 420 -0.39 -23.37 10.30
CA ALA A 420 0.78 -22.52 10.51
C ALA A 420 2.06 -23.34 10.78
N LEU A 421 1.96 -24.39 11.61
CA LEU A 421 3.08 -25.28 11.94
C LEU A 421 3.53 -26.11 10.72
N ALA A 422 2.61 -26.79 10.04
CA ALA A 422 2.91 -27.64 8.90
C ALA A 422 3.51 -26.84 7.72
N TYR A 423 2.87 -25.71 7.37
CA TYR A 423 3.32 -24.87 6.27
C TYR A 423 4.70 -24.29 6.54
N CYS A 424 4.89 -23.56 7.65
CA CYS A 424 6.16 -22.88 7.90
C CYS A 424 7.29 -23.91 8.18
N GLY A 425 6.95 -25.09 8.71
CA GLY A 425 7.91 -26.17 8.92
C GLY A 425 8.45 -26.76 7.61
N ALA A 426 7.60 -26.87 6.58
CA ALA A 426 7.99 -27.26 5.23
C ALA A 426 8.68 -26.13 4.46
N TRP A 427 8.24 -24.88 4.64
CA TRP A 427 8.84 -23.70 4.02
C TRP A 427 10.28 -23.48 4.48
N LEU A 428 10.56 -23.65 5.78
CA LEU A 428 11.92 -23.72 6.33
C LEU A 428 12.71 -24.96 5.85
N GLY A 429 12.04 -25.96 5.30
CA GLY A 429 12.64 -27.13 4.63
C GLY A 429 12.84 -26.95 3.12
N GLY A 430 12.55 -25.76 2.57
CA GLY A 430 12.68 -25.49 1.15
C GLY A 430 11.45 -25.82 0.29
N ASN A 431 10.29 -26.12 0.88
CA ASN A 431 9.04 -26.34 0.13
C ASN A 431 7.92 -25.37 0.56
N GLY A 432 7.51 -24.48 -0.36
CA GLY A 432 6.38 -23.55 -0.18
C GLY A 432 5.05 -24.01 -0.78
N CYS A 433 4.96 -25.21 -1.36
CA CYS A 433 3.74 -25.73 -1.99
C CYS A 433 3.44 -27.11 -1.41
N ILE A 434 2.57 -27.17 -0.39
CA ILE A 434 2.33 -28.42 0.35
C ILE A 434 0.89 -28.95 0.23
N PRO A 435 0.71 -30.27 0.04
CA PRO A 435 -0.57 -30.92 0.24
C PRO A 435 -0.87 -31.02 1.74
N LEU A 436 -1.89 -30.31 2.22
CA LEU A 436 -2.37 -30.35 3.60
C LEU A 436 -3.89 -30.48 3.61
N ASN A 437 -4.42 -31.48 4.30
CA ASN A 437 -5.88 -31.73 4.43
C ASN A 437 -6.64 -31.73 3.09
N TRP A 438 -6.02 -32.32 2.06
CA TRP A 438 -6.51 -32.36 0.67
C TRP A 438 -6.61 -31.00 -0.04
N LEU A 439 -5.94 -29.97 0.47
CA LEU A 439 -5.72 -28.69 -0.20
C LEU A 439 -4.23 -28.54 -0.54
N MET A 440 -3.93 -27.84 -1.64
CA MET A 440 -2.58 -27.36 -1.92
C MET A 440 -2.44 -25.96 -1.30
N GLU A 441 -1.77 -25.88 -0.15
CA GLU A 441 -1.70 -24.67 0.66
C GLU A 441 -0.37 -23.91 0.41
N ASP A 442 -0.46 -22.58 0.42
CA ASP A 442 0.62 -21.61 0.23
C ASP A 442 0.81 -20.71 1.47
N ALA A 443 1.74 -19.75 1.41
CA ALA A 443 2.03 -18.90 2.57
C ALA A 443 0.83 -18.06 3.04
N ALA A 444 -0.07 -17.64 2.14
CA ALA A 444 -1.29 -16.92 2.49
C ALA A 444 -2.18 -17.71 3.47
N THR A 445 -2.23 -19.04 3.39
CA THR A 445 -2.92 -19.90 4.38
C THR A 445 -2.28 -19.81 5.77
N ALA A 446 -0.94 -19.81 5.85
CA ALA A 446 -0.24 -19.69 7.13
C ALA A 446 -0.33 -18.27 7.72
N GLU A 447 -0.38 -17.25 6.85
CA GLU A 447 -0.59 -15.85 7.21
C GLU A 447 -1.97 -15.61 7.83
N ILE A 448 -3.07 -16.05 7.19
CA ILE A 448 -4.40 -15.94 7.79
C ILE A 448 -4.49 -16.76 9.08
N ALA A 449 -3.89 -17.95 9.13
CA ALA A 449 -3.90 -18.80 10.31
C ALA A 449 -3.23 -18.11 11.51
N ARG A 450 -1.98 -17.63 11.40
CA ARG A 450 -1.28 -16.98 12.53
C ARG A 450 -1.96 -15.68 12.97
N VAL A 451 -2.47 -14.88 12.02
CA VAL A 451 -3.05 -13.57 12.32
C VAL A 451 -4.46 -13.69 12.90
N GLN A 452 -5.23 -14.71 12.50
CA GLN A 452 -6.50 -15.05 13.13
C GLN A 452 -6.30 -15.53 14.57
N LEU A 453 -5.33 -16.39 14.84
CA LEU A 453 -4.97 -16.80 16.22
C LEU A 453 -4.54 -15.60 17.07
N TRP A 454 -3.72 -14.70 16.53
CA TRP A 454 -3.37 -13.44 17.20
C TRP A 454 -4.62 -12.58 17.47
N GLN A 455 -5.54 -12.43 16.51
CA GLN A 455 -6.74 -11.60 16.68
C GLN A 455 -7.63 -12.12 17.82
N TRP A 456 -7.79 -13.44 17.90
CA TRP A 456 -8.59 -14.08 18.94
C TRP A 456 -7.98 -13.93 20.33
N VAL A 457 -6.65 -14.10 20.45
CA VAL A 457 -5.90 -13.83 21.69
C VAL A 457 -6.00 -12.35 22.08
N LYS A 458 -5.77 -11.43 21.12
CA LYS A 458 -5.74 -9.98 21.32
C LYS A 458 -7.03 -9.42 21.92
N TYR A 459 -8.18 -10.01 21.57
CA TYR A 459 -9.50 -9.55 22.00
C TYR A 459 -10.17 -10.47 23.03
N GLY A 460 -9.51 -11.54 23.48
CA GLY A 460 -10.08 -12.48 24.45
C GLY A 460 -11.33 -13.18 23.92
N SER A 461 -11.29 -13.57 22.63
CA SER A 461 -12.37 -14.30 21.97
C SER A 461 -12.71 -15.59 22.71
N ARG A 462 -13.99 -15.94 22.73
CA ARG A 462 -14.48 -17.21 23.30
C ARG A 462 -14.69 -18.25 22.24
N ILE A 463 -14.25 -19.47 22.56
CA ILE A 463 -14.57 -20.68 21.82
C ILE A 463 -16.06 -20.97 21.99
N SER A 464 -16.77 -21.20 20.90
CA SER A 464 -18.24 -21.31 20.90
C SER A 464 -18.77 -22.67 21.37
N ASP A 465 -17.95 -23.72 21.28
CA ASP A 465 -18.27 -25.09 21.69
C ASP A 465 -17.90 -25.39 23.17
N THR A 466 -16.87 -24.74 23.74
CA THR A 466 -16.46 -24.93 25.14
C THR A 466 -16.73 -23.73 26.05
N GLY A 467 -16.89 -22.53 25.50
CA GLY A 467 -16.98 -21.27 26.25
C GLY A 467 -15.63 -20.74 26.77
N GLU A 468 -14.53 -21.47 26.60
CA GLU A 468 -13.19 -21.09 27.05
C GLU A 468 -12.69 -19.81 26.33
N VAL A 469 -11.87 -19.01 27.01
CA VAL A 469 -11.26 -17.81 26.43
C VAL A 469 -9.94 -18.20 25.77
N ILE A 470 -9.73 -17.77 24.53
CA ILE A 470 -8.47 -17.98 23.82
C ILE A 470 -7.42 -17.03 24.41
N THR A 471 -6.49 -17.56 25.22
CA THR A 471 -5.33 -16.83 25.77
C THR A 471 -4.04 -17.31 25.09
N PRO A 472 -2.90 -16.63 25.26
CA PRO A 472 -1.62 -17.13 24.75
C PRO A 472 -1.27 -18.53 25.30
N GLU A 473 -1.64 -18.83 26.54
CA GLU A 473 -1.40 -20.11 27.22
C GLU A 473 -2.31 -21.21 26.67
N TYR A 474 -3.55 -20.87 26.26
CA TYR A 474 -4.40 -21.79 25.50
C TYR A 474 -3.72 -22.17 24.18
N ILE A 475 -3.19 -21.18 23.43
CA ILE A 475 -2.48 -21.42 22.18
C ILE A 475 -1.21 -22.24 22.42
N ASP A 476 -0.45 -21.98 23.49
CA ASP A 476 0.75 -22.75 23.81
C ASP A 476 0.45 -24.25 23.96
N ARG A 477 -0.59 -24.61 24.73
CA ARG A 477 -1.03 -26.01 24.89
C ARG A 477 -1.40 -26.63 23.54
N VAL A 478 -2.18 -25.91 22.71
CA VAL A 478 -2.58 -26.42 21.39
C VAL A 478 -1.37 -26.57 20.45
N VAL A 479 -0.35 -25.71 20.54
CA VAL A 479 0.91 -25.87 19.80
C VAL A 479 1.67 -27.11 20.26
N ASP A 480 1.80 -27.33 21.57
CA ASP A 480 2.53 -28.48 22.13
C ASP A 480 1.79 -29.82 21.89
N GLU A 481 0.47 -29.80 21.82
CA GLU A 481 -0.35 -30.96 21.42
C GLU A 481 -0.29 -31.26 19.92
N VAL A 482 -0.23 -30.22 19.06
CA VAL A 482 -0.33 -30.39 17.60
C VAL A 482 1.04 -30.62 16.95
N ALA A 483 2.09 -29.91 17.34
CA ALA A 483 3.42 -30.00 16.71
C ALA A 483 3.98 -31.44 16.61
N PRO A 484 3.85 -32.32 17.63
CA PRO A 484 4.32 -33.71 17.52
C PRO A 484 3.61 -34.53 16.44
N THR A 485 2.37 -34.18 16.08
CA THR A 485 1.56 -34.93 15.10
C THR A 485 1.91 -34.61 13.63
N LEU A 486 2.73 -33.58 13.39
CA LEU A 486 3.07 -33.06 12.06
C LEU A 486 4.43 -33.54 11.53
N LYS A 487 5.18 -34.34 12.31
CA LYS A 487 6.49 -34.88 11.90
C LYS A 487 6.34 -35.72 10.62
N SER A 488 7.04 -35.33 9.57
CA SER A 488 7.01 -36.02 8.27
C SER A 488 8.29 -35.75 7.47
N ALA A 489 8.50 -36.46 6.37
CA ALA A 489 9.66 -36.22 5.49
C ALA A 489 9.74 -34.76 4.97
N SER A 490 8.60 -34.09 4.84
CA SER A 490 8.51 -32.68 4.42
C SER A 490 8.62 -31.68 5.58
N VAL A 491 8.52 -32.12 6.84
CA VAL A 491 8.40 -31.25 8.02
C VAL A 491 9.34 -31.76 9.12
N GLN A 492 10.56 -31.20 9.13
CA GLN A 492 11.63 -31.59 10.04
C GLN A 492 11.41 -31.05 11.47
N GLU A 493 11.82 -31.82 12.48
CA GLU A 493 11.64 -31.48 13.90
C GLU A 493 12.28 -30.15 14.30
N LYS A 494 13.53 -29.90 13.86
CA LYS A 494 14.24 -28.62 14.07
C LYS A 494 13.45 -27.41 13.52
N ASN A 495 12.69 -27.60 12.44
CA ASN A 495 11.87 -26.55 11.83
C ASN A 495 10.58 -26.34 12.64
N LEU A 496 9.94 -27.43 13.10
CA LEU A 496 8.78 -27.36 14.00
C LEU A 496 9.11 -26.64 15.31
N GLU A 497 10.30 -26.83 15.87
CA GLU A 497 10.76 -26.04 17.02
C GLU A 497 10.80 -24.54 16.74
N ILE A 498 11.43 -24.13 15.62
CA ILE A 498 11.53 -22.72 15.21
C ILE A 498 10.14 -22.12 15.03
N VAL A 499 9.23 -22.83 14.34
CA VAL A 499 7.87 -22.34 14.07
C VAL A 499 7.00 -22.34 15.33
N SER A 500 7.18 -23.30 16.24
CA SER A 500 6.49 -23.31 17.54
C SER A 500 6.90 -22.10 18.38
N LYS A 501 8.22 -21.85 18.50
CA LYS A 501 8.78 -20.66 19.17
C LYS A 501 8.29 -19.36 18.50
N TYR A 502 8.21 -19.34 17.17
CA TYR A 502 7.66 -18.23 16.39
C TYR A 502 6.18 -17.96 16.69
N LEU A 503 5.32 -18.97 16.59
CA LEU A 503 3.87 -18.81 16.73
C LEU A 503 3.48 -18.40 18.15
N LYS A 504 4.08 -19.04 19.17
CA LYS A 504 3.90 -18.68 20.59
C LYS A 504 4.36 -17.24 20.89
N ARG A 505 5.35 -16.72 20.15
CA ARG A 505 5.80 -15.32 20.22
C ARG A 505 4.89 -14.36 19.45
N GLN A 506 4.36 -14.74 18.28
CA GLN A 506 3.48 -13.91 17.46
C GLN A 506 2.16 -13.60 18.15
N VAL A 507 1.48 -14.59 18.73
CA VAL A 507 0.19 -14.37 19.41
C VAL A 507 0.29 -13.46 20.63
N ARG A 508 1.50 -13.26 21.18
CA ARG A 508 1.79 -12.35 22.29
C ARG A 508 2.17 -10.92 21.88
N GLN A 509 2.31 -10.62 20.58
CA GLN A 509 2.70 -9.27 20.15
C GLN A 509 1.57 -8.25 20.32
N VAL A 510 1.94 -6.99 20.58
CA VAL A 510 0.98 -5.87 20.63
C VAL A 510 0.25 -5.72 19.30
N TRP A 511 0.96 -5.86 18.19
CA TRP A 511 0.47 -6.02 16.82
C TRP A 511 1.28 -7.16 16.16
N PRO A 512 0.70 -7.99 15.29
CA PRO A 512 1.43 -9.09 14.69
C PRO A 512 2.48 -8.54 13.70
N SER A 513 3.54 -9.30 13.43
CA SER A 513 4.49 -8.95 12.35
C SER A 513 3.75 -8.84 11.02
N GLU A 514 4.20 -7.96 10.13
CA GLU A 514 3.53 -7.72 8.85
C GLU A 514 3.47 -8.98 7.97
N PHE A 515 4.55 -9.77 7.88
CA PHE A 515 4.57 -11.02 7.12
C PHE A 515 5.46 -12.06 7.81
N LEU A 516 5.04 -13.33 7.80
CA LEU A 516 5.85 -14.46 8.31
C LEU A 516 7.06 -14.75 7.42
N THR A 517 6.94 -14.49 6.11
CA THR A 517 8.02 -14.69 5.14
C THR A 517 9.17 -13.73 5.40
N SER A 518 8.91 -12.47 5.78
CA SER A 518 9.93 -11.53 6.25
C SER A 518 10.61 -11.98 7.55
N ASP A 519 9.83 -12.48 8.52
CA ASP A 519 10.35 -12.93 9.82
C ASP A 519 11.22 -14.20 9.70
N LEU A 520 10.86 -15.12 8.80
CA LEU A 520 11.52 -16.42 8.64
C LEU A 520 12.61 -16.44 7.55
N MET A 521 12.68 -15.43 6.66
CA MET A 521 13.74 -15.30 5.63
C MET A 521 15.16 -15.38 6.21
N SER A 522 15.36 -14.94 7.45
CA SER A 522 16.64 -15.04 8.18
C SER A 522 17.17 -16.47 8.25
N TYR A 523 16.31 -17.45 8.49
CA TYR A 523 16.70 -18.85 8.60
C TYR A 523 17.08 -19.44 7.24
N LEU A 524 16.34 -19.10 6.17
CA LEU A 524 16.70 -19.51 4.80
C LEU A 524 18.02 -18.87 4.34
N ALA A 525 18.23 -17.58 4.64
CA ALA A 525 19.46 -16.89 4.28
C ALA A 525 20.69 -17.49 4.98
N VAL A 526 20.58 -17.87 6.27
CA VAL A 526 21.66 -18.55 7.01
C VAL A 526 21.88 -19.98 6.52
N ALA A 527 20.81 -20.71 6.18
CA ALA A 527 20.92 -22.04 5.57
C ALA A 527 21.65 -21.99 4.21
N ASP A 528 21.38 -20.95 3.41
CA ASP A 528 22.11 -20.67 2.15
C ASP A 528 23.48 -19.99 2.38
N GLY A 529 24.02 -20.01 3.59
CA GLY A 529 25.40 -19.59 3.92
C GLY A 529 25.63 -18.09 4.18
N CYS A 530 24.58 -17.25 4.23
CA CYS A 530 24.73 -15.80 4.40
C CYS A 530 24.82 -15.38 5.88
N VAL A 531 25.70 -14.41 6.16
CA VAL A 531 25.85 -13.81 7.49
C VAL A 531 24.59 -13.04 7.94
N PRO A 532 24.21 -13.07 9.24
CA PRO A 532 22.95 -12.47 9.71
C PRO A 532 22.75 -10.95 9.56
N GLN A 533 23.77 -10.21 9.11
CA GLN A 533 23.79 -8.74 9.13
C GLN A 533 22.72 -8.06 8.27
N TRP A 534 22.16 -8.74 7.26
CA TRP A 534 21.16 -8.18 6.33
C TRP A 534 19.70 -8.51 6.69
N GLN A 535 19.42 -9.02 7.89
CA GLN A 535 18.13 -9.65 8.21
C GLN A 535 17.08 -8.68 8.77
N LYS A 536 16.00 -8.42 8.00
CA LYS A 536 14.79 -7.70 8.45
C LYS A 536 13.80 -8.59 9.24
N SER A 537 14.28 -9.40 10.18
CA SER A 537 13.41 -10.26 11.00
C SER A 537 12.97 -9.56 12.29
N ALA A 538 11.75 -9.78 12.77
CA ALA A 538 11.36 -9.45 14.14
C ALA A 538 12.00 -10.39 15.18
N LEU A 539 12.62 -11.50 14.75
CA LEU A 539 13.14 -12.57 15.59
C LEU A 539 14.62 -12.43 15.93
N SER A 540 15.36 -11.52 15.28
CA SER A 540 16.77 -11.27 15.57
C SER A 540 16.97 -10.85 17.03
N GLU A 541 17.72 -11.64 17.80
CA GLU A 541 18.09 -11.31 19.17
C GLU A 541 19.13 -10.18 19.24
N VAL A 542 19.85 -9.96 18.13
CA VAL A 542 20.70 -8.78 17.91
C VAL A 542 19.85 -7.50 18.02
N PRO A 543 20.16 -6.59 18.96
CA PRO A 543 19.47 -5.30 19.04
C PRO A 543 19.66 -4.49 17.75
N ARG A 544 18.65 -3.71 17.35
CA ARG A 544 18.72 -2.79 16.19
C ARG A 544 19.65 -1.57 16.41
N GLN A 545 20.74 -1.73 17.16
CA GLN A 545 21.69 -0.67 17.53
C GLN A 545 23.10 -0.89 16.99
N ASP A 546 23.50 -2.15 16.74
CA ASP A 546 24.92 -2.50 16.51
C ASP A 546 25.33 -2.62 15.03
N LEU A 547 24.48 -2.20 14.08
CA LEU A 547 24.89 -1.92 12.70
C LEU A 547 25.68 -0.59 12.63
N VAL A 548 26.84 -0.58 13.29
CA VAL A 548 27.87 0.46 13.15
C VAL A 548 28.76 0.07 11.98
N ILE A 549 28.59 0.77 10.86
CA ILE A 549 29.57 0.76 9.78
C ILE A 549 30.91 1.23 10.38
N ARG A 550 31.93 0.37 10.36
CA ARG A 550 33.30 0.77 10.68
C ARG A 550 33.88 1.50 9.47
N ASP A 551 33.76 2.83 9.47
CA ASP A 551 34.38 3.67 8.45
C ASP A 551 35.90 3.48 8.45
N HIS A 552 36.43 2.74 7.48
CA HIS A 552 37.85 2.78 7.13
C HIS A 552 38.14 4.11 6.42
N VAL A 553 38.27 5.18 7.20
CA VAL A 553 38.84 6.44 6.74
C VAL A 553 40.30 6.18 6.37
N ALA A 554 40.59 6.18 5.06
CA ALA A 554 41.94 6.06 4.55
C ALA A 554 42.79 7.25 5.03
N SER A 555 43.72 6.98 5.96
CA SER A 555 44.66 7.99 6.45
C SER A 555 45.70 8.29 5.37
N ASN A 556 45.54 9.43 4.69
CA ASN A 556 46.46 9.92 3.67
C ASN A 556 47.92 9.92 4.20
N PRO A 557 48.88 9.24 3.55
CA PRO A 557 50.23 9.08 4.08
C PRO A 557 50.96 10.42 4.18
N ARG A 558 51.57 10.69 5.34
CA ARG A 558 52.52 11.79 5.50
C ARG A 558 53.91 11.36 5.04
N VAL A 559 54.59 12.26 4.32
CA VAL A 559 56.00 12.13 3.96
C VAL A 559 56.86 12.04 5.22
N PRO A 560 57.84 11.12 5.31
CA PRO A 560 58.73 11.01 6.46
C PRO A 560 59.92 11.98 6.37
N GLU A 561 60.33 12.51 7.52
CA GLU A 561 61.69 13.02 7.79
C GLU A 561 62.22 12.39 9.09
N PRO A 562 63.55 12.31 9.29
CA PRO A 562 64.14 11.09 9.83
C PRO A 562 64.52 11.10 11.33
N ALA A 563 64.69 9.88 11.83
CA ALA A 563 65.62 9.42 12.87
C ALA A 563 66.03 10.35 14.04
N ASN A 564 65.77 9.88 15.25
CA ASN A 564 66.84 9.73 16.25
C ASN A 564 66.75 8.31 16.82
N ASP A 565 67.90 7.66 16.97
CA ASP A 565 68.06 6.45 17.77
C ASP A 565 68.07 6.82 19.26
N ASP A 566 67.58 5.93 20.13
CA ASP A 566 68.31 5.45 21.32
C ASP A 566 67.53 4.35 22.08
N ASP A 567 68.23 3.70 22.99
CA ASP A 567 67.76 2.76 24.03
C ASP A 567 67.00 1.49 23.59
N SER A 568 67.81 0.46 23.39
CA SER A 568 67.49 -0.95 23.58
C SER A 568 66.79 -1.27 24.91
N ASP A 569 65.99 -2.33 24.94
CA ASP A 569 66.25 -3.38 25.94
C ASP A 569 65.82 -4.80 25.47
N VAL A 570 66.33 -5.83 26.16
CA VAL A 570 66.30 -7.24 25.71
C VAL A 570 65.34 -8.10 26.52
N ILE A 571 64.44 -8.84 25.84
CA ILE A 571 64.02 -10.18 26.27
C ILE A 571 63.94 -11.12 25.05
N GLN A 572 64.78 -12.16 25.04
CA GLN A 572 64.51 -13.40 24.29
C GLN A 572 63.74 -14.37 25.19
N THR A 573 62.86 -15.18 24.60
CA THR A 573 62.62 -16.56 25.01
C THR A 573 62.07 -17.35 23.83
N ASP A 574 62.77 -18.40 23.43
CA ASP A 574 62.33 -19.34 22.40
C ASP A 574 61.24 -20.29 22.94
N LEU A 575 60.45 -20.89 22.04
CA LEU A 575 60.58 -22.33 21.75
C LEU A 575 59.71 -22.76 20.56
N GLN A 576 60.23 -23.72 19.80
CA GLN A 576 59.55 -24.41 18.69
C GLN A 576 58.97 -25.75 19.18
N SER A 577 58.56 -26.61 18.23
CA SER A 577 58.14 -28.03 18.41
C SER A 577 56.70 -28.24 18.93
N LEU A 578 55.93 -29.23 18.48
CA LEU A 578 56.19 -30.32 17.51
C LEU A 578 54.93 -30.61 16.65
N ALA A 579 55.11 -31.36 15.56
CA ALA A 579 54.07 -32.13 14.88
C ALA A 579 54.33 -33.64 15.10
N GLU A 580 53.62 -34.54 14.41
CA GLU A 580 53.79 -36.02 14.46
C GLU A 580 53.37 -36.62 15.83
N ASP A 581 52.74 -37.80 15.96
CA ASP A 581 52.12 -38.74 15.01
C ASP A 581 51.07 -39.58 15.77
N THR A 582 50.14 -40.24 15.04
CA THR A 582 49.61 -41.59 15.36
C THR A 582 48.76 -42.11 14.20
N ASP A 583 49.24 -43.15 13.53
CA ASP A 583 48.38 -44.15 12.87
C ASP A 583 47.85 -45.16 13.91
N ASP A 584 46.72 -45.81 13.62
CA ASP A 584 46.48 -47.25 13.85
C ASP A 584 45.14 -47.63 13.21
N GLU A 585 45.07 -48.82 12.59
CA GLU A 585 43.90 -49.35 11.88
C GLU A 585 43.03 -50.28 12.77
N GLU A 586 41.73 -50.42 12.48
CA GLU A 586 41.09 -51.69 12.05
C GLU A 586 39.53 -51.59 12.01
N ASP A 587 38.96 -52.34 11.06
CA ASP A 587 37.59 -52.89 10.97
C ASP A 587 36.34 -52.08 11.36
N LEU A 588 35.48 -51.81 10.36
CA LEU A 588 34.19 -52.52 10.23
C LEU A 588 33.49 -52.19 8.90
N ASP A 589 33.31 -53.20 8.05
CA ASP A 589 32.55 -53.10 6.79
C ASP A 589 31.48 -54.23 6.70
N ASP A 590 30.66 -54.21 5.64
CA ASP A 590 29.68 -55.24 5.25
C ASP A 590 28.44 -55.50 6.16
N ILE A 591 27.36 -54.74 5.91
CA ILE A 591 26.03 -55.34 5.64
C ILE A 591 25.33 -54.60 4.48
N LEU A 592 25.76 -54.81 3.23
CA LEU A 592 24.95 -54.51 2.03
C LEU A 592 25.11 -55.62 0.97
N GLY A 593 24.24 -56.63 1.03
CA GLY A 593 24.31 -57.81 0.17
C GLY A 593 24.08 -57.51 -1.32
N LEU A 594 25.07 -57.83 -2.16
CA LEU A 594 25.03 -57.78 -3.62
C LEU A 594 24.62 -59.12 -4.24
N SER A 595 24.12 -59.07 -5.48
CA SER A 595 24.20 -60.10 -6.54
C SER A 595 23.65 -59.49 -7.85
N ASP A 596 24.16 -59.74 -9.06
CA ASP A 596 25.37 -60.45 -9.54
C ASP A 596 25.82 -59.75 -10.86
N ILE A 597 27.06 -59.27 -11.03
CA ILE A 597 28.32 -59.95 -11.44
C ILE A 597 28.62 -59.95 -12.97
N SER A 598 29.83 -59.47 -13.31
CA SER A 598 30.61 -59.65 -14.56
C SER A 598 30.17 -58.85 -15.83
N ALA A 599 31.05 -58.52 -16.81
CA ALA A 599 32.47 -58.91 -16.98
C ALA A 599 33.38 -57.83 -17.66
N LEU A 600 34.56 -57.62 -17.06
CA LEU A 600 35.92 -57.55 -17.65
C LEU A 600 36.29 -56.64 -18.87
N THR A 601 37.26 -55.75 -18.59
CA THR A 601 38.57 -55.52 -19.29
C THR A 601 38.76 -54.55 -20.48
N ASN A 602 39.73 -53.64 -20.26
CA ASN A 602 40.80 -53.15 -21.17
C ASN A 602 40.38 -52.25 -22.38
N SER A 603 41.15 -51.25 -22.84
CA SER A 603 42.57 -50.90 -22.61
C SER A 603 42.90 -49.40 -22.88
N THR A 604 43.73 -48.82 -22.00
CA THR A 604 44.85 -47.86 -22.20
C THR A 604 45.09 -47.12 -23.55
N ILE A 605 45.39 -45.79 -23.44
CA ILE A 605 46.54 -45.03 -24.04
C ILE A 605 46.54 -44.89 -25.60
N ASP A 606 46.83 -43.76 -26.27
CA ASP A 606 47.80 -42.66 -26.02
C ASP A 606 47.48 -41.30 -26.73
N THR A 607 48.30 -40.27 -26.43
CA THR A 607 48.73 -39.05 -27.21
C THR A 607 47.77 -38.11 -28.02
N ASP A 608 48.01 -36.80 -27.83
CA ASP A 608 47.84 -35.63 -28.74
C ASP A 608 48.72 -35.72 -30.04
N PRO A 609 48.92 -34.71 -30.95
CA PRO A 609 48.50 -33.29 -30.99
C PRO A 609 48.02 -32.78 -32.40
N GLU A 610 48.27 -31.49 -32.69
CA GLU A 610 48.26 -30.77 -33.99
C GLU A 610 46.90 -30.30 -34.58
N ASP A 611 46.79 -29.15 -35.26
CA ASP A 611 47.36 -27.78 -35.07
C ASP A 611 46.71 -26.81 -36.10
N GLU A 612 46.93 -25.48 -35.97
CA GLU A 612 46.73 -24.44 -37.03
C GLU A 612 45.27 -24.21 -37.56
N ASP A 613 44.81 -23.02 -38.02
CA ASP A 613 45.32 -21.63 -37.95
C ASP A 613 44.18 -20.58 -38.23
N ASP A 614 44.58 -19.33 -38.48
CA ASP A 614 43.86 -18.16 -39.07
C ASP A 614 43.10 -17.18 -38.14
N ASP A 615 43.69 -15.98 -38.01
CA ASP A 615 43.15 -14.75 -37.42
C ASP A 615 42.26 -13.93 -38.40
N GLU A 616 41.39 -13.05 -37.88
CA GLU A 616 41.06 -11.79 -38.57
C GLU A 616 40.75 -10.66 -37.56
N GLU A 617 41.55 -9.59 -37.53
CA GLU A 617 41.38 -8.42 -36.65
C GLU A 617 40.33 -7.43 -37.19
N MET A 618 39.51 -6.82 -36.32
CA MET A 618 38.69 -5.63 -36.66
C MET A 618 38.60 -4.60 -35.52
N GLU A 619 39.53 -3.64 -35.58
CA GLU A 619 39.52 -2.24 -35.10
C GLU A 619 38.80 -1.83 -33.79
N ASP A 620 39.60 -1.32 -32.84
CA ASP A 620 39.18 -0.56 -31.65
C ASP A 620 38.64 0.85 -32.01
N VAL A 621 37.54 1.28 -31.36
CA VAL A 621 37.01 2.67 -31.48
C VAL A 621 36.78 3.30 -30.09
N PRO A 622 37.59 4.32 -29.69
CA PRO A 622 37.54 4.86 -28.33
C PRO A 622 36.42 5.89 -28.13
N ILE A 623 35.45 5.59 -27.25
CA ILE A 623 34.41 6.56 -26.84
C ILE A 623 34.81 7.29 -25.55
N VAL A 624 35.00 8.60 -25.66
CA VAL A 624 35.41 9.48 -24.55
C VAL A 624 34.25 9.77 -23.60
N VAL A 625 34.41 9.43 -22.32
CA VAL A 625 33.45 9.79 -21.25
C VAL A 625 33.41 11.31 -21.05
N ARG A 626 32.22 11.90 -21.08
CA ARG A 626 31.98 13.29 -20.65
C ARG A 626 30.90 13.37 -19.57
N ASN A 627 31.25 13.95 -18.43
CA ASN A 627 30.29 14.38 -17.42
C ASN A 627 29.46 15.56 -17.99
N GLY A 628 28.13 15.50 -17.87
CA GLY A 628 27.25 16.60 -18.29
C GLY A 628 25.79 16.37 -17.87
N SER A 629 25.16 17.42 -17.34
CA SER A 629 23.73 17.41 -17.01
C SER A 629 22.88 17.34 -18.30
N VAL A 630 21.85 16.50 -18.31
CA VAL A 630 20.81 16.53 -19.36
C VAL A 630 19.71 17.49 -18.91
N ASP A 631 19.55 18.59 -19.64
CA ASP A 631 18.46 19.55 -19.46
C ASP A 631 17.27 19.18 -20.36
N TYR A 632 16.05 19.29 -19.85
CA TYR A 632 14.83 18.91 -20.58
C TYR A 632 14.32 20.10 -21.42
N GLY A 633 14.94 20.29 -22.58
CA GLY A 633 14.54 21.29 -23.56
C GLY A 633 13.09 21.13 -24.04
N SER A 634 12.37 22.25 -24.14
CA SER A 634 10.95 22.29 -24.51
C SER A 634 10.69 21.90 -25.97
N LEU A 635 9.58 21.20 -26.21
CA LEU A 635 9.13 20.79 -27.55
C LEU A 635 8.81 22.00 -28.46
N PRO A 636 9.38 22.07 -29.67
CA PRO A 636 8.87 22.96 -30.73
C PRO A 636 7.59 22.37 -31.37
N PRO A 637 6.71 23.20 -31.96
CA PRO A 637 5.47 22.74 -32.59
C PRO A 637 5.72 21.99 -33.91
N ALA A 638 4.82 21.06 -34.24
CA ALA A 638 4.91 20.22 -35.43
C ALA A 638 4.89 21.02 -36.74
N GLN A 639 5.65 20.54 -37.72
CA GLN A 639 5.56 20.94 -39.12
C GLN A 639 5.19 19.71 -39.96
N ASN A 640 4.30 19.90 -40.94
CA ASN A 640 3.90 18.82 -41.86
C ASN A 640 5.06 18.49 -42.80
N LEU A 641 5.27 17.20 -43.05
CA LEU A 641 5.96 16.68 -44.23
C LEU A 641 5.10 15.56 -44.83
N GLU A 642 5.09 15.48 -46.16
CA GLU A 642 4.10 14.73 -46.93
C GLU A 642 4.57 13.29 -47.23
N LEU A 643 3.61 12.39 -47.44
CA LEU A 643 3.87 11.00 -47.84
C LEU A 643 4.11 10.92 -49.37
N PRO A 644 5.22 10.32 -49.84
CA PRO A 644 5.33 9.88 -51.22
C PRO A 644 4.54 8.57 -51.43
N ALA A 645 3.97 8.40 -52.62
CA ALA A 645 3.32 7.17 -53.06
C ALA A 645 4.18 6.44 -54.10
N LEU A 646 4.08 5.10 -54.12
CA LEU A 646 4.52 4.17 -55.16
C LEU A 646 3.43 3.08 -55.17
N GLU A 647 2.52 3.01 -56.15
CA GLU A 647 2.68 2.70 -57.58
C GLU A 647 2.96 1.21 -57.84
N ASP A 648 1.92 0.50 -58.28
CA ASP A 648 1.97 -0.86 -58.84
C ASP A 648 2.44 -0.83 -60.30
N GLU A 649 3.36 -1.73 -60.70
CA GLU A 649 3.56 -2.13 -62.10
C GLU A 649 4.21 -3.52 -62.19
N ALA A 650 3.49 -4.53 -62.71
CA ALA A 650 4.04 -5.77 -63.25
C ALA A 650 2.96 -6.68 -63.88
N GLY A 651 3.08 -6.95 -65.18
CA GLY A 651 2.45 -8.05 -65.91
C GLY A 651 3.18 -8.30 -67.23
N PRO A 652 2.68 -9.14 -68.17
CA PRO A 652 1.51 -10.02 -68.09
C PRO A 652 1.88 -11.51 -68.38
N LEU A 653 0.87 -12.32 -68.76
CA LEU A 653 0.96 -13.74 -69.11
C LEU A 653 1.58 -14.01 -70.50
N ASP A 654 2.11 -15.23 -70.68
CA ASP A 654 1.90 -16.00 -71.92
C ASP A 654 1.76 -17.52 -71.64
N GLN A 655 1.39 -18.31 -72.63
CA GLN A 655 0.94 -19.72 -72.54
C GLN A 655 1.98 -20.69 -73.13
N ASP A 656 1.97 -21.98 -72.73
CA ASP A 656 1.55 -23.10 -73.62
C ASP A 656 1.61 -24.50 -72.94
N GLN A 657 1.04 -25.51 -73.63
CA GLN A 657 1.33 -26.96 -73.63
C GLN A 657 0.88 -27.90 -72.47
N LYS A 658 -0.13 -28.70 -72.84
CA LYS A 658 -0.44 -30.11 -72.47
C LYS A 658 -0.36 -30.96 -73.78
N PRO A 659 -0.45 -32.32 -73.84
CA PRO A 659 -1.24 -33.23 -72.98
C PRO A 659 -0.62 -34.65 -72.76
N ALA A 660 -1.50 -35.64 -72.48
CA ALA A 660 -1.30 -37.12 -72.46
C ALA A 660 -0.69 -37.73 -71.16
N ASP A 661 -1.11 -38.91 -70.66
CA ASP A 661 -2.20 -39.81 -71.10
C ASP A 661 -2.69 -40.83 -70.02
N ARG A 662 -3.83 -41.51 -70.31
CA ARG A 662 -4.39 -42.79 -69.75
C ARG A 662 -5.18 -42.88 -68.43
N GLU A 663 -6.34 -43.53 -68.57
CA GLU A 663 -7.21 -44.22 -67.59
C GLU A 663 -7.19 -45.78 -67.85
N PRO A 664 -8.14 -46.63 -67.38
CA PRO A 664 -8.53 -46.98 -66.00
C PRO A 664 -8.60 -48.53 -65.74
N SER A 665 -8.93 -48.96 -64.51
CA SER A 665 -9.53 -50.30 -64.25
C SER A 665 -10.24 -50.44 -62.89
N ALA A 666 -11.45 -51.01 -62.87
CA ALA A 666 -12.20 -51.57 -61.70
C ALA A 666 -12.45 -53.10 -61.96
N PRO A 667 -13.43 -53.88 -61.41
CA PRO A 667 -14.70 -53.57 -60.68
C PRO A 667 -15.10 -54.55 -59.51
N GLY A 668 -16.37 -54.48 -59.05
CA GLY A 668 -17.08 -55.46 -58.18
C GLY A 668 -17.69 -54.83 -56.91
N ASP A 669 -18.97 -54.42 -56.81
CA ASP A 669 -20.29 -55.12 -56.87
C ASP A 669 -20.72 -55.74 -55.52
N ASP A 670 -21.96 -55.65 -54.97
CA ASP A 670 -23.15 -54.75 -55.07
C ASP A 670 -23.96 -54.94 -53.72
N THR A 671 -25.27 -54.75 -53.39
CA THR A 671 -26.59 -54.58 -54.06
C THR A 671 -27.60 -53.74 -53.25
N GLY A 672 -28.09 -52.61 -53.78
CA GLY A 672 -29.42 -52.01 -53.49
C GLY A 672 -29.70 -51.33 -52.12
N ALA A 673 -30.79 -50.57 -51.92
CA ALA A 673 -31.80 -50.07 -52.87
C ALA A 673 -32.68 -48.88 -52.33
N ARG A 674 -32.98 -47.93 -53.22
CA ARG A 674 -34.16 -47.00 -53.29
C ARG A 674 -34.48 -45.98 -52.15
N SER A 675 -34.47 -44.69 -52.52
CA SER A 675 -35.28 -43.62 -51.94
C SER A 675 -36.70 -43.54 -52.55
N PRO A 676 -37.63 -42.80 -51.92
CA PRO A 676 -38.32 -41.72 -52.66
C PRO A 676 -38.63 -40.45 -51.83
N ASP A 677 -38.73 -39.30 -52.51
CA ASP A 677 -39.25 -38.03 -51.96
C ASP A 677 -40.82 -37.95 -52.06
N PRO A 678 -41.50 -36.79 -51.87
CA PRO A 678 -42.11 -36.44 -50.58
C PRO A 678 -43.63 -36.13 -50.67
N PRO A 679 -44.33 -35.87 -49.53
CA PRO A 679 -45.67 -35.29 -49.53
C PRO A 679 -45.75 -33.85 -48.97
N ALA A 680 -46.87 -33.17 -49.25
CA ALA A 680 -47.01 -31.71 -49.18
C ALA A 680 -47.69 -31.15 -47.90
N VAL A 681 -47.73 -29.81 -47.85
CA VAL A 681 -48.31 -28.91 -46.83
C VAL A 681 -49.84 -28.82 -46.93
N PRO A 682 -50.55 -28.43 -45.84
CA PRO A 682 -51.72 -27.55 -45.97
C PRO A 682 -51.55 -26.21 -45.20
N THR A 683 -52.02 -25.11 -45.81
CA THR A 683 -51.82 -23.72 -45.36
C THR A 683 -53.09 -23.07 -44.82
N ALA A 684 -52.95 -22.00 -44.03
CA ALA A 684 -54.02 -21.02 -43.78
C ALA A 684 -53.48 -19.59 -43.53
N HIS A 685 -53.62 -18.74 -44.55
CA HIS A 685 -53.89 -17.28 -44.58
C HIS A 685 -53.48 -16.38 -43.38
N LEU A 686 -52.64 -15.34 -43.56
CA LEU A 686 -52.95 -14.00 -44.15
C LEU A 686 -53.99 -13.20 -43.34
N GLN A 687 -53.81 -11.91 -43.00
CA GLN A 687 -53.37 -10.80 -43.87
C GLN A 687 -52.47 -9.72 -43.20
N HIS A 688 -51.70 -9.00 -44.03
CA HIS A 688 -51.12 -7.65 -43.84
C HIS A 688 -51.85 -6.66 -44.81
N PRO A 689 -51.55 -5.33 -44.91
CA PRO A 689 -50.51 -4.50 -44.29
C PRO A 689 -51.01 -3.14 -43.73
N HIS A 690 -50.08 -2.28 -43.26
CA HIS A 690 -49.91 -0.90 -43.78
C HIS A 690 -48.50 -0.37 -43.42
N ASN A 691 -48.02 0.67 -44.12
CA ASN A 691 -46.60 1.09 -44.16
C ASN A 691 -46.41 2.58 -43.73
N PRO A 692 -45.16 3.12 -43.62
CA PRO A 692 -44.83 4.26 -42.75
C PRO A 692 -44.91 5.65 -43.42
N PRO A 693 -44.55 6.70 -42.68
CA PRO A 693 -43.79 7.80 -43.30
C PRO A 693 -42.62 8.37 -42.47
N SER A 694 -41.78 9.13 -43.17
CA SER A 694 -40.75 10.08 -42.72
C SER A 694 -40.35 10.92 -43.96
N PRO A 695 -39.61 12.06 -43.86
CA PRO A 695 -39.41 13.01 -42.76
C PRO A 695 -39.65 14.50 -43.17
N SER A 696 -39.77 15.45 -42.23
CA SER A 696 -39.55 16.88 -42.56
C SER A 696 -39.15 17.82 -41.40
N ARG A 697 -38.13 18.65 -41.67
CA ARG A 697 -37.46 19.69 -40.86
C ARG A 697 -38.27 21.01 -40.76
N ILE A 698 -38.21 21.74 -39.61
CA ILE A 698 -37.81 23.19 -39.44
C ILE A 698 -38.38 23.93 -38.18
N ARG A 699 -37.46 24.60 -37.44
CA ARG A 699 -37.54 25.78 -36.52
C ARG A 699 -38.74 26.05 -35.56
N ALA A 700 -38.46 25.89 -34.27
CA ALA A 700 -38.42 26.92 -33.18
C ALA A 700 -39.48 28.04 -33.03
N TYR A 701 -40.04 28.17 -31.81
CA TYR A 701 -40.01 29.41 -30.99
C TYR A 701 -40.26 29.14 -29.47
N GLU A 702 -40.17 30.19 -28.63
CA GLU A 702 -40.27 30.19 -27.15
C GLU A 702 -41.69 30.53 -26.58
N PRO A 703 -41.96 30.45 -25.24
CA PRO A 703 -43.31 30.26 -24.65
C PRO A 703 -44.05 31.55 -24.25
N PRO A 704 -45.31 31.47 -23.74
CA PRO A 704 -45.53 31.51 -22.27
C PRO A 704 -46.80 30.76 -21.72
N GLN A 705 -46.87 30.60 -20.37
CA GLN A 705 -48.03 30.75 -19.43
C GLN A 705 -49.47 30.25 -19.77
N ASP A 706 -50.32 29.75 -18.86
CA ASP A 706 -50.26 29.52 -17.40
C ASP A 706 -51.45 28.62 -16.88
N ARG A 707 -51.36 28.11 -15.63
CA ARG A 707 -52.47 27.62 -14.73
C ARG A 707 -53.28 26.35 -15.12
N GLU A 708 -53.90 25.59 -14.20
CA GLU A 708 -53.85 25.48 -12.71
C GLU A 708 -54.37 24.09 -12.24
N GLU A 709 -53.84 23.53 -11.14
CA GLU A 709 -54.60 23.00 -9.96
C GLU A 709 -53.72 22.20 -8.96
N GLY A 710 -54.14 22.14 -7.69
CA GLY A 710 -53.83 21.06 -6.73
C GLY A 710 -52.53 21.14 -5.89
N GLY A 711 -52.64 21.46 -4.59
CA GLY A 711 -51.56 21.35 -3.60
C GLY A 711 -52.06 21.05 -2.17
N PRO A 712 -51.33 20.28 -1.32
CA PRO A 712 -51.85 19.73 -0.05
C PRO A 712 -51.47 20.53 1.22
N SER A 713 -52.11 20.21 2.36
CA SER A 713 -51.86 20.84 3.66
C SER A 713 -51.99 19.90 4.88
N ASP A 714 -51.00 19.95 5.78
CA ASP A 714 -50.94 19.66 7.24
C ASP A 714 -51.86 18.63 7.94
N PRO A 715 -51.34 17.95 8.99
CA PRO A 715 -51.83 18.32 10.34
C PRO A 715 -50.74 18.53 11.43
N LYS A 716 -51.15 19.26 12.49
CA LYS A 716 -50.47 19.62 13.77
C LYS A 716 -51.56 19.88 14.84
N PRO A 717 -51.27 20.18 16.14
CA PRO A 717 -50.04 20.06 16.94
C PRO A 717 -50.19 18.83 17.91
N ALA A 718 -49.75 18.70 19.17
CA ALA A 718 -48.98 19.43 20.21
C ALA A 718 -48.31 18.36 21.14
N GLN A 719 -47.61 18.57 22.27
CA GLN A 719 -47.23 19.69 23.17
C GLN A 719 -45.68 19.63 23.39
N ALA A 720 -44.91 20.63 23.86
CA ALA A 720 -44.98 21.64 24.92
C ALA A 720 -44.67 21.10 26.35
N LEU A 721 -43.81 21.72 27.18
CA LEU A 721 -42.94 22.92 27.02
C LEU A 721 -41.87 23.00 28.14
N ASN A 722 -40.64 23.49 27.83
CA ASN A 722 -39.94 24.61 28.52
C ASN A 722 -38.40 24.58 28.49
N VAL A 723 -37.82 25.78 28.64
CA VAL A 723 -36.37 26.07 28.69
C VAL A 723 -36.04 26.87 29.96
N SER A 724 -34.82 26.62 30.47
CA SER A 724 -33.90 27.54 31.17
C SER A 724 -33.53 27.06 32.59
N THR A 725 -32.26 26.90 32.96
CA THR A 725 -31.25 27.98 33.04
C THR A 725 -29.81 27.47 32.94
N ALA A 726 -28.84 28.39 32.82
CA ALA A 726 -27.45 28.09 32.44
C ALA A 726 -26.52 27.59 33.57
N HIS A 727 -25.49 26.83 33.20
CA HIS A 727 -24.19 26.77 33.87
C HIS A 727 -23.04 26.68 32.82
N ALA A 728 -21.82 27.04 33.22
CA ALA A 728 -20.79 27.54 32.28
C ALA A 728 -20.03 26.47 31.46
N PRO A 729 -19.61 26.80 30.21
CA PRO A 729 -18.76 25.92 29.40
C PRO A 729 -17.33 25.84 29.95
N ARG A 730 -16.73 24.64 29.90
CA ARG A 730 -15.31 24.42 30.23
C ARG A 730 -14.39 25.08 29.18
N LYS A 731 -13.27 25.66 29.63
CA LYS A 731 -12.29 26.32 28.77
C LYS A 731 -11.70 25.36 27.72
N ILE A 732 -11.99 25.61 26.45
CA ILE A 732 -11.24 25.07 25.31
C ILE A 732 -9.82 25.69 25.34
N LYS A 733 -8.78 24.89 25.11
CA LYS A 733 -7.41 25.41 24.93
C LYS A 733 -7.26 25.99 23.52
N SER A 734 -6.76 27.22 23.43
CA SER A 734 -6.61 27.94 22.16
C SER A 734 -5.65 27.25 21.20
N GLU A 735 -6.00 27.28 19.91
CA GLU A 735 -5.10 26.94 18.80
C GLU A 735 -3.90 27.91 18.71
N SER A 736 -2.88 27.54 17.93
CA SER A 736 -1.58 28.21 17.94
C SER A 736 -1.57 29.56 17.20
N ARG A 737 -1.35 30.65 17.94
CA ARG A 737 -1.30 32.06 17.49
C ARG A 737 -0.17 32.46 16.49
N HIS A 738 0.29 31.55 15.62
CA HIS A 738 1.49 31.76 14.79
C HIS A 738 1.41 31.16 13.36
N SER A 739 0.22 30.83 12.85
CA SER A 739 0.06 30.44 11.43
C SER A 739 0.37 31.59 10.48
N ILE A 740 1.02 31.29 9.35
CA ILE A 740 1.25 32.24 8.25
C ILE A 740 0.24 31.94 7.12
N PRO A 741 -0.44 32.93 6.51
CA PRO A 741 -1.36 32.69 5.39
C PRO A 741 -0.66 32.05 4.16
N PRO A 742 -1.25 31.03 3.49
CA PRO A 742 -0.57 30.29 2.41
C PRO A 742 -0.28 31.11 1.15
N ASP A 743 -1.21 31.97 0.76
CA ASP A 743 -1.28 32.54 -0.60
C ASP A 743 -0.09 33.44 -0.96
N GLY A 744 0.68 33.89 0.03
CA GLY A 744 1.87 34.71 -0.20
C GLY A 744 3.15 33.94 -0.50
N VAL A 745 3.18 32.61 -0.45
CA VAL A 745 4.44 31.84 -0.47
C VAL A 745 4.93 31.51 -1.89
N ARG A 746 4.05 31.05 -2.80
CA ARG A 746 4.48 30.64 -4.17
C ARG A 746 5.18 31.76 -4.95
N GLU A 747 4.71 33.00 -4.80
CA GLU A 747 5.31 34.19 -5.44
C GLU A 747 6.68 34.58 -4.87
N ARG A 748 7.06 34.08 -3.68
CA ARG A 748 8.35 34.37 -3.01
C ARG A 748 9.44 33.34 -3.30
N LEU A 749 9.09 32.23 -3.96
CA LEU A 749 10.01 31.12 -4.25
C LEU A 749 10.40 31.02 -5.74
N ALA A 750 9.93 31.96 -6.57
CA ALA A 750 10.30 32.03 -7.98
C ALA A 750 11.80 32.35 -8.13
N GLY A 751 12.56 31.38 -8.64
CA GLY A 751 14.02 31.49 -8.87
C GLY A 751 14.91 30.82 -7.82
N LEU A 752 14.36 30.11 -6.83
CA LEU A 752 15.13 29.30 -5.88
C LEU A 752 15.04 27.80 -6.23
N HIS A 753 16.17 27.09 -6.17
CA HIS A 753 16.22 25.64 -6.44
C HIS A 753 16.11 24.82 -5.14
N PRO A 754 15.49 23.61 -5.17
CA PRO A 754 15.45 22.74 -3.99
C PRO A 754 16.86 22.33 -3.56
N PHE A 755 17.13 22.34 -2.25
CA PHE A 755 18.44 22.00 -1.70
C PHE A 755 18.84 20.55 -1.97
N LYS A 756 20.16 20.32 -2.09
CA LYS A 756 20.74 18.98 -2.07
C LYS A 756 20.55 18.34 -0.69
N VAL A 757 19.91 17.18 -0.64
CA VAL A 757 19.60 16.46 0.61
C VAL A 757 20.47 15.21 0.73
N ASN A 758 21.43 15.20 1.65
CA ASN A 758 22.20 14.01 1.96
C ASN A 758 21.51 13.26 3.11
N LEU A 759 21.12 12.00 2.91
CA LEU A 759 20.23 11.28 3.84
C LEU A 759 20.94 10.14 4.57
N ASP A 760 21.28 10.34 5.85
CA ASP A 760 21.75 9.27 6.73
C ASP A 760 20.63 8.25 7.02
N LEU A 761 20.73 7.08 6.37
CA LEU A 761 19.77 5.99 6.50
C LEU A 761 19.77 5.36 7.90
N GLY A 762 20.88 5.42 8.63
CA GLY A 762 21.03 4.92 10.00
C GLY A 762 20.45 5.83 11.08
N ILE A 763 19.96 7.02 10.72
CA ILE A 763 19.17 7.90 11.60
C ILE A 763 17.71 8.00 11.10
N ARG A 764 17.46 7.94 9.77
CA ARG A 764 16.13 8.01 9.13
C ARG A 764 15.06 7.14 9.80
N SER A 765 15.44 5.94 10.23
CA SER A 765 14.54 4.92 10.79
C SER A 765 14.24 5.08 12.29
N VAL A 766 14.91 6.00 12.99
CA VAL A 766 14.80 6.16 14.45
C VAL A 766 14.01 7.42 14.80
N THR A 767 13.00 7.28 15.67
CA THR A 767 12.40 8.44 16.34
C THR A 767 13.40 9.02 17.32
N VAL A 768 13.98 10.17 16.99
CA VAL A 768 15.01 10.84 17.76
C VAL A 768 14.40 11.48 19.01
N ASP A 769 14.92 11.14 20.18
CA ASP A 769 14.50 11.66 21.48
C ASP A 769 15.68 12.23 22.31
N ARG A 770 15.42 12.60 23.57
CA ARG A 770 16.45 13.21 24.43
C ARG A 770 17.56 12.23 24.85
N PRO A 771 17.27 11.02 25.39
CA PRO A 771 18.26 9.96 25.56
C PRO A 771 19.11 9.69 24.32
N TYR A 772 18.48 9.49 23.15
CA TYR A 772 19.19 9.19 21.90
C TYR A 772 20.16 10.31 21.49
N MET A 773 19.72 11.58 21.55
CA MET A 773 20.59 12.72 21.24
C MET A 773 21.71 12.92 22.26
N GLY A 774 21.46 12.57 23.53
CA GLY A 774 22.48 12.56 24.58
C GLY A 774 23.57 11.52 24.30
N ALA A 775 23.16 10.28 24.03
CA ALA A 775 24.06 9.15 23.78
C ALA A 775 24.84 9.31 22.45
N LYS A 776 24.15 9.42 21.32
CA LYS A 776 24.78 9.36 19.98
C LYS A 776 25.60 10.60 19.61
N TYR A 777 25.27 11.78 20.14
CA TYR A 777 25.93 13.05 19.76
C TYR A 777 26.61 13.80 20.92
N ARG A 778 26.55 13.28 22.16
CA ARG A 778 27.09 13.91 23.38
C ARG A 778 26.60 15.37 23.50
N CYS A 779 25.28 15.54 23.54
CA CYS A 779 24.59 16.83 23.57
C CYS A 779 23.86 17.05 24.91
N SER A 780 23.98 18.26 25.48
CA SER A 780 23.29 18.67 26.71
C SER A 780 22.25 19.78 26.45
N LEU A 781 21.36 20.02 27.42
CA LEU A 781 20.18 20.88 27.25
C LEU A 781 20.49 22.32 26.78
N MET A 782 21.70 22.82 27.04
CA MET A 782 22.16 24.17 26.70
C MET A 782 22.94 24.25 25.37
N ARG A 783 23.34 23.12 24.76
CA ARG A 783 24.20 23.06 23.55
C ARG A 783 23.49 22.66 22.25
N PHE A 784 22.15 22.57 22.25
CA PHE A 784 21.38 22.15 21.07
C PHE A 784 21.54 23.06 19.83
N TYR A 785 22.02 24.30 20.00
CA TYR A 785 22.24 25.26 18.90
C TYR A 785 23.68 25.27 18.35
N THR A 786 24.60 24.41 18.84
CA THR A 786 26.05 24.57 18.59
C THR A 786 26.76 23.32 18.04
N LYS A 787 26.02 22.41 17.38
CA LYS A 787 26.56 21.13 16.82
C LYS A 787 25.80 20.70 15.55
N ASN A 788 25.75 21.53 14.53
CA ASN A 788 25.23 21.19 13.18
C ASN A 788 23.78 20.65 13.09
N PHE A 789 22.94 20.78 14.12
CA PHE A 789 21.53 20.38 14.11
C PHE A 789 20.59 21.58 14.00
N VAL A 790 19.54 21.46 13.18
CA VAL A 790 18.45 22.44 13.09
C VAL A 790 17.13 21.76 13.49
N PHE A 791 16.36 22.40 14.38
CA PHE A 791 15.11 21.86 14.93
C PHE A 791 13.88 22.66 14.50
N PRO A 792 13.51 22.66 13.20
CA PRO A 792 12.37 23.42 12.73
C PRO A 792 11.06 22.83 13.29
N ASN A 793 10.17 23.72 13.72
CA ASN A 793 8.83 23.39 14.18
C ASN A 793 7.85 23.56 13.01
N PRO A 794 7.13 22.50 12.56
CA PRO A 794 6.15 22.62 11.48
C PRO A 794 5.04 23.66 11.73
N SER A 795 4.75 24.02 12.99
CA SER A 795 3.80 25.10 13.32
C SER A 795 4.36 26.52 13.19
N MET A 796 5.62 26.68 12.78
CA MET A 796 6.30 27.97 12.55
C MET A 796 7.05 28.00 11.20
N ASN A 797 7.23 26.85 10.56
CA ASN A 797 7.85 26.70 9.24
C ASN A 797 7.09 25.59 8.49
N PRO A 798 5.91 25.88 7.90
CA PRO A 798 4.99 24.85 7.43
C PRO A 798 5.52 24.09 6.20
N GLU A 799 6.32 24.76 5.38
CA GLU A 799 6.95 24.23 4.15
C GLU A 799 8.23 23.43 4.40
N VAL A 800 8.67 23.31 5.66
CA VAL A 800 9.80 22.44 5.98
C VAL A 800 9.46 21.00 5.61
N PRO A 801 10.40 20.22 5.05
CA PRO A 801 10.21 18.80 4.76
C PRO A 801 9.51 18.04 5.89
N ARG A 802 8.69 17.05 5.53
CA ARG A 802 7.97 16.18 6.49
C ARG A 802 8.22 14.70 6.27
N VAL A 803 8.91 14.35 5.19
CA VAL A 803 9.37 13.00 4.87
C VAL A 803 10.90 13.03 4.74
N PRO A 804 11.65 12.04 5.28
CA PRO A 804 13.10 12.02 5.13
C PRO A 804 13.53 11.92 3.67
N GLY A 805 14.50 12.74 3.27
CA GLY A 805 14.97 12.86 1.88
C GLY A 805 14.13 13.78 0.99
N GLN A 806 13.02 14.35 1.50
CA GLN A 806 12.16 15.24 0.71
C GLN A 806 12.87 16.58 0.43
N PRO A 807 12.96 17.03 -0.83
CA PRO A 807 13.41 18.38 -1.17
C PRO A 807 12.42 19.43 -0.63
N GLY A 808 12.94 20.49 -0.02
CA GLY A 808 12.14 21.60 0.52
C GLY A 808 13.02 22.73 1.04
N LEU A 809 12.45 23.94 1.13
CA LEU A 809 13.19 25.17 1.44
C LEU A 809 13.04 25.57 2.91
N MET A 810 14.12 26.03 3.53
CA MET A 810 14.20 26.29 4.98
C MET A 810 14.18 27.79 5.30
N CYS A 811 12.98 28.35 5.50
CA CYS A 811 12.84 29.74 5.90
C CYS A 811 13.32 30.01 7.34
N ARG A 812 13.91 31.19 7.60
CA ARG A 812 14.40 31.60 8.93
C ARG A 812 13.25 31.93 9.88
N ALA A 813 12.99 31.08 10.86
CA ALA A 813 12.01 31.32 11.92
C ALA A 813 12.67 31.89 13.20
N VAL A 814 12.89 33.22 13.23
CA VAL A 814 13.10 34.03 14.45
C VAL A 814 14.17 33.52 15.45
N THR A 815 15.44 33.47 15.03
CA THR A 815 16.59 33.38 15.94
C THR A 815 17.76 34.25 15.44
N THR A 816 18.56 34.79 16.38
CA THR A 816 19.67 35.71 16.11
C THR A 816 20.95 35.05 15.60
N ALA A 817 21.00 33.71 15.54
CA ALA A 817 22.11 33.00 14.92
C ALA A 817 22.21 33.35 13.42
N ILE A 818 23.45 33.47 12.94
CA ILE A 818 23.77 33.42 11.51
C ILE A 818 23.68 31.95 11.10
N TRP A 819 23.12 31.67 9.92
CA TRP A 819 23.22 30.36 9.28
C TRP A 819 24.27 30.49 8.19
N GLU A 820 25.43 29.86 8.38
CA GLU A 820 26.46 29.73 7.34
C GLU A 820 26.03 28.67 6.32
N ASN A 821 26.52 28.77 5.08
CA ASN A 821 26.20 27.89 3.95
C ASN A 821 26.85 26.49 4.09
N GLU A 822 26.64 25.83 5.23
CA GLU A 822 27.07 24.46 5.51
C GLU A 822 25.84 23.53 5.58
N ALA A 823 26.00 22.27 5.19
CA ALA A 823 24.96 21.25 5.37
C ALA A 823 24.70 21.01 6.88
N ARG A 824 23.45 21.19 7.33
CA ARG A 824 23.05 20.95 8.72
C ARG A 824 22.02 19.81 8.80
N LYS A 825 22.13 18.99 9.85
CA LYS A 825 21.23 17.85 10.11
C LYS A 825 19.86 18.34 10.57
N VAL A 826 18.79 18.07 9.82
CA VAL A 826 17.44 18.58 10.10
C VAL A 826 16.63 17.59 10.92
N LEU A 827 16.15 18.04 12.08
CA LEU A 827 15.36 17.28 13.05
C LEU A 827 13.98 17.92 13.24
N VAL A 828 13.01 17.52 12.42
CA VAL A 828 11.63 18.02 12.51
C VAL A 828 10.91 17.43 13.70
N ARG A 829 10.23 18.28 14.47
CA ARG A 829 9.47 17.86 15.65
C ARG A 829 8.14 17.21 15.25
N GLN A 830 8.00 15.90 15.48
CA GLN A 830 6.73 15.18 15.31
C GLN A 830 5.80 15.36 16.53
N ALA A 831 6.34 15.29 17.77
CA ALA A 831 5.52 15.35 18.98
C ALA A 831 6.25 16.02 20.16
N ALA A 832 5.70 15.96 21.38
CA ALA A 832 6.42 16.41 22.58
C ALA A 832 7.62 15.50 22.86
N LYS A 833 8.83 16.09 22.89
CA LYS A 833 10.12 15.38 23.09
C LYS A 833 10.49 14.32 22.02
N LYS A 834 9.82 14.32 20.86
CA LYS A 834 10.10 13.41 19.73
C LYS A 834 10.34 14.20 18.44
N TRP A 835 11.40 13.85 17.73
CA TRP A 835 11.82 14.42 16.45
C TRP A 835 12.09 13.31 15.44
N GLN A 836 12.05 13.64 14.16
CA GLN A 836 12.47 12.76 13.06
C GLN A 836 13.61 13.43 12.30
N TYR A 837 14.66 12.67 12.01
CA TYR A 837 15.74 13.14 11.13
C TYR A 837 15.29 13.04 9.68
N LEU A 838 15.40 14.14 8.93
CA LEU A 838 14.91 14.23 7.56
C LEU A 838 16.02 14.28 6.50
N GLY A 839 17.29 14.32 6.91
CA GLY A 839 18.43 14.56 6.02
C GLY A 839 19.30 15.71 6.51
N ASP A 840 20.44 15.87 5.85
CA ASP A 840 21.32 17.03 5.96
C ASP A 840 21.01 17.96 4.79
N TYR A 841 20.75 19.24 5.10
CA TYR A 841 20.32 20.26 4.16
C TYR A 841 21.29 21.45 4.25
N GLU A 842 21.79 21.89 3.09
CA GLU A 842 22.33 23.25 2.93
C GLU A 842 21.15 24.25 2.98
N ALA A 843 21.35 25.47 3.47
CA ALA A 843 20.24 26.42 3.69
C ALA A 843 20.54 27.82 3.14
N GLU A 844 19.61 28.36 2.34
CA GLU A 844 19.72 29.68 1.71
C GLU A 844 18.82 30.74 2.39
N GLN A 845 19.28 32.00 2.41
CA GLN A 845 18.68 33.06 3.23
C GLN A 845 17.52 33.81 2.56
N VAL A 846 16.28 33.47 2.91
CA VAL A 846 15.09 34.29 2.61
C VAL A 846 14.97 35.47 3.60
N LYS A 847 14.62 36.67 3.10
CA LYS A 847 14.52 37.90 3.91
C LYS A 847 13.20 38.02 4.71
N ASP A 848 13.27 38.68 5.87
CA ASP A 848 12.19 38.84 6.84
C ASP A 848 10.99 39.69 6.35
N THR A 849 9.83 39.55 7.00
CA THR A 849 8.58 40.25 6.62
C THR A 849 8.19 41.38 7.58
N TRP A 850 7.81 42.53 7.00
CA TRP A 850 7.52 43.79 7.72
C TRP A 850 6.36 43.70 8.74
N VAL A 851 5.38 42.81 8.51
CA VAL A 851 4.21 42.63 9.40
C VAL A 851 4.61 42.23 10.82
N ILE A 852 5.67 41.41 10.97
CA ILE A 852 6.15 40.95 12.28
C ILE A 852 6.79 42.09 13.07
N TYR A 853 7.43 43.05 12.40
CA TYR A 853 8.00 44.23 13.06
C TYR A 853 6.91 45.15 13.64
N ILE A 854 5.83 45.41 12.89
CA ILE A 854 4.70 46.23 13.40
C ILE A 854 4.08 45.61 14.66
N ILE A 855 4.05 44.29 14.78
CA ILE A 855 3.49 43.60 15.96
C ILE A 855 4.47 43.60 17.14
N LYS A 856 5.79 43.50 16.92
CA LYS A 856 6.79 43.28 17.98
C LYS A 856 7.62 44.50 18.39
N ALA A 857 7.83 45.48 17.52
CA ALA A 857 8.74 46.61 17.77
C ALA A 857 8.16 47.60 18.81
N GLN A 858 8.99 48.04 19.77
CA GLN A 858 8.57 48.87 20.89
C GLN A 858 8.84 50.37 20.71
N TRP A 859 9.20 50.82 19.51
CA TRP A 859 9.34 52.25 19.20
C TRP A 859 7.97 52.92 19.05
N ASP A 860 7.90 54.22 19.36
CA ASP A 860 6.62 54.90 19.59
C ASP A 860 5.76 55.06 18.33
N SER A 861 6.37 55.21 17.15
CA SER A 861 5.66 55.16 15.86
C SER A 861 4.92 53.84 15.62
N TYR A 862 5.46 52.72 16.09
CA TYR A 862 4.76 51.42 16.06
C TYR A 862 3.71 51.29 17.18
N LYS A 863 3.88 51.95 18.33
CA LYS A 863 2.83 52.01 19.36
C LYS A 863 1.61 52.80 18.84
N GLU A 864 1.85 53.98 18.26
CA GLU A 864 0.82 54.81 17.63
C GLU A 864 0.08 54.05 16.52
N LEU A 865 0.83 53.38 15.61
CA LEU A 865 0.22 52.58 14.55
C LEU A 865 -0.61 51.41 15.12
N ARG A 866 -0.12 50.69 16.13
CA ARG A 866 -0.89 49.62 16.79
C ARG A 866 -2.14 50.14 17.49
N ALA A 867 -2.04 51.26 18.22
CA ALA A 867 -3.19 51.89 18.88
C ALA A 867 -4.25 52.32 17.86
N LYS A 868 -3.84 53.01 16.79
CA LYS A 868 -4.72 53.35 15.66
C LYS A 868 -5.39 52.11 15.04
N ILE A 869 -4.72 50.95 14.95
CA ILE A 869 -5.32 49.71 14.39
C ILE A 869 -6.31 49.10 15.39
N GLY A 870 -5.90 48.89 16.64
CA GLY A 870 -6.74 48.23 17.64
C GLY A 870 -7.97 49.04 18.07
N LEU A 871 -7.88 50.38 18.08
CA LEU A 871 -9.06 51.24 18.27
C LEU A 871 -10.02 51.16 17.07
N HIS A 872 -9.50 51.08 15.85
CA HIS A 872 -10.35 50.92 14.66
C HIS A 872 -11.03 49.54 14.61
N GLU A 873 -10.34 48.48 15.04
CA GLU A 873 -10.93 47.15 15.21
C GLU A 873 -12.00 47.14 16.32
N ARG A 874 -11.72 47.80 17.45
CA ARG A 874 -12.64 47.94 18.59
C ARG A 874 -13.93 48.70 18.28
N TYR A 875 -13.84 49.82 17.53
CA TYR A 875 -14.97 50.72 17.29
C TYR A 875 -15.62 50.57 15.92
N GLY A 876 -14.99 49.86 14.97
CA GLY A 876 -15.48 49.74 13.59
C GLY A 876 -15.41 51.04 12.76
N ARG A 877 -14.78 52.09 13.30
CA ARG A 877 -14.54 53.40 12.69
C ARG A 877 -13.14 53.90 13.03
N GLU A 878 -12.67 54.96 12.37
CA GLU A 878 -11.49 55.67 12.85
C GLU A 878 -11.79 56.36 14.21
N ALA A 879 -10.77 56.35 15.08
CA ALA A 879 -10.79 57.02 16.37
C ALA A 879 -10.45 58.52 16.20
N SER A 880 -10.94 59.37 17.10
CA SER A 880 -10.47 60.76 17.16
C SER A 880 -9.02 60.85 17.65
N GLU A 881 -8.40 62.02 17.51
CA GLU A 881 -7.07 62.25 18.07
C GLU A 881 -7.08 62.14 19.60
N ASP A 882 -8.15 62.59 20.28
CA ASP A 882 -8.33 62.43 21.72
C ASP A 882 -8.42 60.95 22.14
N GLU A 883 -9.27 60.16 21.46
CA GLU A 883 -9.43 58.72 21.71
C GLU A 883 -8.12 57.93 21.51
N LEU A 884 -7.26 58.39 20.58
CA LEU A 884 -5.94 57.84 20.36
C LEU A 884 -4.93 58.28 21.44
N ASN A 885 -4.91 59.58 21.77
CA ASN A 885 -4.00 60.15 22.75
C ASN A 885 -4.25 59.56 24.14
N ASP A 886 -5.51 59.36 24.53
CA ASP A 886 -5.90 58.66 25.76
C ASP A 886 -5.40 57.21 25.77
N ALA A 887 -5.57 56.47 24.67
CA ALA A 887 -5.11 55.08 24.57
C ALA A 887 -3.57 54.96 24.62
N LEU A 888 -2.84 55.95 24.10
CA LEU A 888 -1.39 56.03 24.17
C LEU A 888 -0.89 56.46 25.55
N ALA A 889 -1.55 57.42 26.19
CA ALA A 889 -1.26 57.85 27.56
C ALA A 889 -1.54 56.72 28.59
N ALA A 890 -2.59 55.92 28.35
CA ALA A 890 -2.88 54.70 29.10
C ALA A 890 -1.93 53.53 28.75
N ASN A 891 -1.07 53.67 27.74
CA ASN A 891 -0.16 52.64 27.23
C ASN A 891 -0.88 51.31 26.90
N GLU A 892 -2.07 51.40 26.29
CA GLU A 892 -2.95 50.24 26.10
C GLU A 892 -2.39 49.21 25.10
N GLN A 893 -2.37 47.94 25.51
CA GLN A 893 -1.79 46.86 24.71
C GLN A 893 -2.82 46.21 23.76
N PHE A 894 -2.87 46.73 22.54
CA PHE A 894 -3.68 46.15 21.45
C PHE A 894 -3.02 44.87 20.90
N LEU A 895 -3.62 43.72 21.21
CA LEU A 895 -3.17 42.37 20.80
C LEU A 895 -3.61 42.04 19.36
N LEU A 896 -3.00 42.71 18.38
CA LEU A 896 -3.28 42.53 16.96
C LEU A 896 -2.73 41.22 16.39
N SER A 897 -3.45 40.63 15.43
CA SER A 897 -2.96 39.51 14.62
C SER A 897 -2.31 39.97 13.30
N PRO A 898 -1.48 39.14 12.64
CA PRO A 898 -0.92 39.45 11.31
C PRO A 898 -1.98 39.78 10.27
N GLU A 899 -3.12 39.09 10.32
CA GLU A 899 -4.24 39.23 9.37
C GLU A 899 -4.92 40.60 9.53
N VAL A 900 -5.08 41.09 10.76
CA VAL A 900 -5.63 42.43 11.04
C VAL A 900 -4.70 43.54 10.53
N VAL A 901 -3.38 43.39 10.74
CA VAL A 901 -2.38 44.35 10.24
C VAL A 901 -2.34 44.35 8.70
N LEU A 902 -2.43 43.18 8.06
CA LEU A 902 -2.54 43.06 6.60
C LEU A 902 -3.84 43.67 6.06
N ALA A 903 -4.99 43.44 6.72
CA ALA A 903 -6.27 44.01 6.33
C ALA A 903 -6.30 45.56 6.44
N ALA A 904 -5.68 46.11 7.49
CA ALA A 904 -5.53 47.56 7.68
C ALA A 904 -4.57 48.23 6.66
N TYR A 905 -3.65 47.45 6.08
CA TYR A 905 -2.84 47.88 4.93
C TYR A 905 -3.62 47.77 3.60
N GLU A 906 -4.35 46.66 3.38
CA GLU A 906 -5.19 46.47 2.18
C GLU A 906 -6.37 47.45 2.07
N SER A 907 -6.87 47.99 3.19
CA SER A 907 -7.88 49.05 3.15
C SER A 907 -7.34 50.37 2.58
N GLY A 908 -6.01 50.54 2.56
CA GLY A 908 -5.31 51.73 2.08
C GLY A 908 -5.19 52.87 3.09
N GLN A 909 -5.89 52.81 4.23
CA GLN A 909 -5.94 53.89 5.23
C GLN A 909 -4.55 54.26 5.79
N ARG A 910 -3.60 53.32 5.85
CA ARG A 910 -2.31 53.51 6.55
C ARG A 910 -1.09 53.11 5.73
N ARG A 911 -1.23 53.21 4.40
CA ARG A 911 -0.23 52.81 3.41
C ARG A 911 1.12 53.53 3.58
N ARG A 912 1.08 54.86 3.76
CA ARG A 912 2.26 55.74 3.93
C ARG A 912 3.20 55.27 5.04
N LEU A 913 2.66 54.97 6.22
CA LEU A 913 3.43 54.52 7.39
C LEU A 913 4.15 53.17 7.21
N ALA A 914 3.85 52.42 6.15
CA ALA A 914 4.65 51.27 5.71
C ALA A 914 5.62 51.63 4.57
N GLU A 915 5.20 52.50 3.65
CA GLU A 915 5.98 53.01 2.51
C GLU A 915 7.23 53.81 2.91
N ASP A 916 7.23 54.47 4.08
CA ASP A 916 8.30 55.37 4.55
C ASP A 916 9.54 54.65 5.18
N PHE A 917 9.64 53.31 5.15
CA PHE A 917 10.66 52.56 5.92
C PHE A 917 11.86 52.02 5.10
N PRO A 918 13.13 52.21 5.54
CA PRO A 918 14.31 51.64 4.88
C PRO A 918 14.29 50.10 4.85
N GLY A 919 14.15 49.51 3.66
CA GLY A 919 14.03 48.06 3.48
C GLY A 919 12.58 47.56 3.36
N TRP A 920 11.58 48.44 3.33
CA TRP A 920 10.26 48.08 2.84
C TRP A 920 10.31 47.72 1.35
N VAL A 921 9.62 46.65 0.97
CA VAL A 921 9.43 46.23 -0.43
C VAL A 921 7.93 46.23 -0.71
N PRO A 922 7.43 47.00 -1.70
CA PRO A 922 6.02 46.97 -2.05
C PRO A 922 5.58 45.58 -2.51
N PRO A 923 4.40 45.08 -2.10
CA PRO A 923 3.77 43.99 -2.82
C PRO A 923 3.49 44.43 -4.27
N PRO A 924 3.61 43.52 -5.25
CA PRO A 924 3.51 43.88 -6.66
C PRO A 924 2.18 44.57 -6.98
N LYS A 925 2.23 45.52 -7.90
CA LYS A 925 1.05 46.26 -8.36
C LYS A 925 0.15 45.31 -9.16
N LEU A 926 -0.87 44.73 -8.51
CA LEU A 926 -1.97 43.97 -9.13
C LEU A 926 -2.28 44.49 -10.54
N SER A 927 -2.35 43.60 -11.52
CA SER A 927 -2.61 43.92 -12.92
C SER A 927 -3.96 44.61 -13.12
N ALA A 928 -4.18 45.21 -14.30
CA ALA A 928 -5.47 45.81 -14.64
C ALA A 928 -6.63 44.78 -14.58
N GLU A 929 -6.33 43.50 -14.85
CA GLU A 929 -7.32 42.41 -14.86
C GLU A 929 -7.62 41.91 -13.45
N GLU A 930 -6.60 41.73 -12.60
CA GLU A 930 -6.81 41.40 -11.19
C GLU A 930 -7.53 42.53 -10.43
N ARG A 931 -7.23 43.79 -10.76
CA ARG A 931 -8.01 44.94 -10.24
C ARG A 931 -9.45 44.87 -10.69
N LYS A 932 -9.74 44.56 -11.96
CA LYS A 932 -11.11 44.30 -12.44
C LYS A 932 -11.74 43.12 -11.70
N ALA A 933 -11.02 42.02 -11.45
CA ALA A 933 -11.53 40.84 -10.75
C ALA A 933 -11.85 41.13 -9.27
N LYS A 934 -10.90 41.71 -8.51
CA LYS A 934 -11.08 42.07 -7.10
C LYS A 934 -12.13 43.17 -6.94
N ALA A 935 -12.27 44.09 -7.90
CA ALA A 935 -13.39 45.05 -7.95
C ALA A 935 -14.74 44.39 -8.26
N LYS A 936 -14.83 43.48 -9.24
CA LYS A 936 -16.05 42.73 -9.60
C LYS A 936 -16.51 41.83 -8.44
N ALA A 937 -15.57 41.22 -7.72
CA ALA A 937 -15.83 40.50 -6.48
C ALA A 937 -16.34 41.42 -5.36
N LYS A 938 -15.67 42.57 -5.12
CA LYS A 938 -16.10 43.56 -4.11
C LYS A 938 -17.47 44.16 -4.43
N ALA A 939 -17.81 44.36 -5.71
CA ALA A 939 -19.14 44.76 -6.17
C ALA A 939 -20.19 43.66 -5.92
N LYS A 940 -19.90 42.40 -6.28
CA LYS A 940 -20.79 41.24 -6.02
C LYS A 940 -21.04 41.04 -4.52
N ALA A 941 -20.01 41.22 -3.68
CA ALA A 941 -20.13 41.20 -2.23
C ALA A 941 -20.96 42.38 -1.69
N LYS A 942 -20.72 43.62 -2.16
CA LYS A 942 -21.48 44.81 -1.74
C LYS A 942 -22.95 44.74 -2.16
N ALA A 943 -23.27 44.13 -3.31
CA ALA A 943 -24.63 43.81 -3.72
C ALA A 943 -25.29 42.76 -2.80
N LYS A 944 -24.58 41.65 -2.50
CA LYS A 944 -25.05 40.60 -1.58
C LYS A 944 -25.25 41.11 -0.14
N ALA A 945 -24.49 42.11 0.29
CA ALA A 945 -24.71 42.83 1.55
C ALA A 945 -25.94 43.74 1.48
N LYS A 946 -26.07 44.58 0.44
CA LYS A 946 -27.22 45.51 0.27
C LYS A 946 -28.57 44.77 0.16
N ALA A 947 -28.57 43.55 -0.37
CA ALA A 947 -29.72 42.65 -0.40
C ALA A 947 -30.13 42.09 0.97
N LYS A 948 -29.23 42.09 1.97
CA LYS A 948 -29.50 41.66 3.35
C LYS A 948 -29.89 42.80 4.31
N THR A 949 -29.89 44.05 3.85
CA THR A 949 -30.06 45.24 4.71
C THR A 949 -31.14 46.20 4.20
N LYS A 950 -32.24 45.68 3.63
CA LYS A 950 -33.43 46.46 3.31
C LYS A 950 -34.60 46.02 4.21
N PRO A 951 -35.15 46.91 5.07
CA PRO A 951 -36.35 46.61 5.86
C PRO A 951 -37.58 46.36 4.96
N PRO A 952 -38.62 45.68 5.45
CA PRO A 952 -39.93 45.69 4.79
C PRO A 952 -40.48 47.12 4.73
N ALA A 953 -41.19 47.44 3.66
CA ALA A 953 -41.91 48.72 3.55
C ALA A 953 -43.17 48.70 4.43
N PRO A 954 -43.60 49.83 5.00
CA PRO A 954 -44.86 49.91 5.74
C PRO A 954 -46.05 49.70 4.80
N ALA A 955 -47.09 49.04 5.28
CA ALA A 955 -48.34 48.90 4.55
C ALA A 955 -49.07 50.26 4.48
N PRO A 956 -49.60 50.68 3.31
CA PRO A 956 -50.51 51.82 3.23
C PRO A 956 -51.84 51.45 3.90
N ALA A 957 -52.45 52.40 4.61
CA ALA A 957 -53.73 52.20 5.28
C ALA A 957 -54.90 52.18 4.28
N VAL A 958 -55.88 51.31 4.54
CA VAL A 958 -57.25 51.43 4.01
C VAL A 958 -58.19 51.52 5.21
N VAL A 959 -58.94 52.61 5.28
CA VAL A 959 -59.93 52.89 6.33
C VAL A 959 -61.22 52.12 6.02
N LYS A 960 -61.86 51.56 7.06
CA LYS A 960 -63.25 51.07 6.96
C LYS A 960 -64.22 52.25 7.06
N ASN A 961 -65.15 52.31 6.10
CA ASN A 961 -66.55 52.73 6.23
C ASN A 961 -67.35 51.74 5.35
N GLU A 962 -68.59 51.34 5.59
CA GLU A 962 -69.59 51.60 6.65
C GLU A 962 -70.54 50.37 6.64
N VAL A 963 -70.86 49.69 7.76
CA VAL A 963 -71.89 49.96 8.80
C VAL A 963 -73.20 49.17 8.59
N ASN A 964 -73.83 48.79 9.71
CA ASN A 964 -75.12 48.07 9.86
C ASN A 964 -75.18 46.59 9.39
N GLU A 965 -76.10 45.76 9.90
CA GLU A 965 -77.29 46.06 10.73
C GLU A 965 -77.50 45.07 11.91
N ASP A 966 -78.49 45.35 12.76
CA ASP A 966 -78.73 44.73 14.07
C ASP A 966 -79.34 43.30 14.06
N ASP A 967 -79.19 42.57 15.18
CA ASP A 967 -80.25 42.44 16.22
C ASP A 967 -80.19 41.10 17.02
N LYS A 968 -80.81 41.11 18.22
CA LYS A 968 -81.42 40.01 19.00
C LYS A 968 -80.68 39.30 20.15
N TYR A 969 -80.98 39.85 21.33
CA TYR A 969 -81.39 39.19 22.59
C TYR A 969 -80.35 38.57 23.56
N ALA A 970 -80.68 38.72 24.84
CA ALA A 970 -80.00 38.29 26.07
C ALA A 970 -81.11 37.74 27.03
N PRO A 971 -81.07 37.80 28.39
CA PRO A 971 -79.99 37.97 29.38
C PRO A 971 -80.06 36.95 30.55
N LEU A 972 -79.22 37.09 31.61
CA LEU A 972 -79.63 37.25 33.05
C LEU A 972 -78.43 37.14 34.04
N GLN A 973 -78.70 37.29 35.36
CA GLN A 973 -77.73 37.68 36.42
C GLN A 973 -77.73 36.74 37.67
N PRO A 974 -76.77 36.89 38.63
CA PRO A 974 -76.54 35.98 39.78
C PRO A 974 -77.39 36.34 41.03
N PRO A 975 -77.25 35.67 42.21
CA PRO A 975 -76.35 36.20 43.28
C PRO A 975 -75.83 35.18 44.36
N ALA A 976 -75.18 35.72 45.40
CA ALA A 976 -75.21 35.34 46.84
C ALA A 976 -74.04 34.59 47.56
N HIS A 977 -73.69 35.12 48.74
CA HIS A 977 -73.07 34.51 49.94
C HIS A 977 -74.21 34.15 50.96
N PRO A 978 -74.04 33.47 52.14
CA PRO A 978 -72.84 33.39 53.02
C PRO A 978 -72.62 32.03 53.81
N GLU A 979 -71.76 32.06 54.84
CA GLU A 979 -71.67 31.13 56.03
C GLU A 979 -71.23 29.65 55.83
N THR A 980 -70.67 28.89 56.81
CA THR A 980 -70.03 29.18 58.13
C THR A 980 -69.04 28.07 58.58
N ARG A 981 -68.13 28.43 59.53
CA ARG A 981 -67.49 27.61 60.60
C ARG A 981 -66.48 26.46 60.31
N ASN A 982 -65.27 26.66 60.89
CA ASN A 982 -64.47 25.75 61.76
C ASN A 982 -64.01 24.37 61.21
N VAL A 983 -62.85 23.80 61.55
CA VAL A 983 -62.07 23.80 62.81
C VAL A 983 -60.54 23.81 62.54
N ALA A 984 -59.77 24.53 63.37
CA ALA A 984 -58.29 24.51 63.48
C ALA A 984 -57.88 23.72 64.76
N PRO A 985 -56.62 23.61 65.24
CA PRO A 985 -55.31 24.17 64.82
C PRO A 985 -54.22 23.05 64.67
N ASN A 986 -52.89 23.24 64.61
CA ASN A 986 -51.97 24.37 64.81
C ASN A 986 -50.92 24.33 63.66
N ASP A 987 -50.40 25.42 63.05
CA ASP A 987 -50.04 26.78 63.54
C ASP A 987 -48.81 26.79 64.48
N PRO A 988 -47.91 27.80 64.49
CA PRO A 988 -47.67 28.94 63.56
C PRO A 988 -46.37 28.75 62.72
N SER A 989 -45.99 29.53 61.68
CA SER A 989 -45.84 31.00 61.50
C SER A 989 -44.76 31.63 62.42
N GLU A 990 -43.99 32.69 62.12
CA GLU A 990 -43.92 33.75 61.09
C GLU A 990 -42.43 33.95 60.66
N ALA A 991 -42.03 34.30 59.43
CA ALA A 991 -42.13 35.55 58.65
C ALA A 991 -41.03 36.63 58.89
N THR A 992 -40.69 37.35 57.81
CA THR A 992 -39.90 38.61 57.69
C THR A 992 -38.38 38.68 58.04
N VAL A 993 -37.61 39.12 57.04
CA VAL A 993 -36.55 40.18 57.05
C VAL A 993 -35.65 40.31 58.31
N GLY A 994 -34.35 39.97 58.19
CA GLY A 994 -33.38 40.10 59.31
C GLY A 994 -31.91 40.32 58.93
N VAL A 995 -31.51 41.59 58.82
CA VAL A 995 -30.11 42.04 58.55
C VAL A 995 -29.17 41.83 59.75
N ARG A 996 -27.95 41.32 59.50
CA ARG A 996 -26.72 41.35 60.35
C ARG A 996 -26.85 40.92 61.83
N LYS A 997 -26.06 39.90 62.21
CA LYS A 997 -24.97 39.93 63.24
C LYS A 997 -24.47 38.50 63.46
N SER A 998 -23.27 38.18 63.94
CA SER A 998 -21.95 38.80 64.17
C SER A 998 -21.28 37.95 65.27
N ARG A 999 -19.97 38.13 65.54
CA ARG A 999 -19.23 37.50 66.68
C ARG A 999 -18.99 35.99 66.54
N ARG A 1000 -17.92 35.40 67.10
CA ARG A 1000 -16.56 35.88 67.46
C ARG A 1000 -15.77 34.64 67.91
N LYS A 1001 -14.47 34.57 67.59
CA LYS A 1001 -13.45 33.79 68.34
C LYS A 1001 -13.68 32.24 68.34
N VAL A 1002 -12.75 31.35 68.73
CA VAL A 1002 -11.27 31.25 68.71
C VAL A 1002 -10.96 29.73 68.92
N LYS A 1003 -9.70 29.28 68.72
CA LYS A 1003 -9.16 27.95 69.06
C LYS A 1003 -9.55 26.77 68.15
N THR A 1004 -8.61 26.41 67.27
CA THR A 1004 -8.07 25.04 67.15
C THR A 1004 -7.86 24.37 68.51
N PRO A 1005 -7.91 23.01 68.67
CA PRO A 1005 -6.94 22.13 67.97
C PRO A 1005 -7.32 20.63 67.76
N ARG A 1006 -6.39 19.89 67.12
CA ARG A 1006 -6.18 18.42 67.21
C ARG A 1006 -7.31 17.53 66.60
N ARG A 1007 -7.08 16.24 66.29
CA ARG A 1007 -5.90 15.36 66.51
C ARG A 1007 -5.28 14.84 65.20
N TYR A 1008 -3.94 14.83 65.20
CA TYR A 1008 -3.09 13.76 64.64
C TYR A 1008 -2.67 12.86 65.84
N ILE A 1009 -1.78 11.87 65.63
CA ILE A 1009 -1.11 11.01 66.65
C ILE A 1009 -2.08 10.13 67.49
N GLU A 1010 -1.73 8.99 68.11
CA GLU A 1010 -0.47 8.27 68.44
C GLU A 1010 -0.46 6.84 67.79
N ILE A 1011 0.67 6.24 67.34
CA ILE A 1011 1.81 5.58 68.04
C ILE A 1011 1.39 4.30 68.82
N GLY A 1012 2.10 3.16 68.72
CA GLY A 1012 3.28 2.81 67.91
C GLY A 1012 4.08 1.64 68.52
N GLU A 1013 5.28 1.35 67.96
CA GLU A 1013 6.30 0.40 68.48
C GLU A 1013 5.84 -1.09 68.51
N VAL A 1014 6.69 -2.11 68.63
CA VAL A 1014 8.14 -2.20 68.89
C VAL A 1014 8.79 -3.04 67.77
N GLY A 1015 10.09 -2.87 67.53
CA GLY A 1015 10.88 -3.81 66.71
C GLY A 1015 11.83 -4.63 67.57
N GLU A 1016 12.09 -5.88 67.20
CA GLU A 1016 13.23 -6.63 67.72
C GLU A 1016 13.74 -7.61 66.66
N GLU A 1017 15.04 -7.92 66.73
CA GLU A 1017 15.74 -8.82 65.81
C GLU A 1017 15.42 -10.28 66.16
N TYR A 1018 15.32 -11.17 65.16
CA TYR A 1018 15.92 -12.50 65.30
C TYR A 1018 16.52 -12.95 63.98
N ARG A 1019 17.60 -13.71 64.11
CA ARG A 1019 18.54 -14.11 63.07
C ARG A 1019 18.43 -15.60 62.75
N ASP A 1020 19.01 -15.97 61.61
CA ASP A 1020 19.60 -17.26 61.26
C ASP A 1020 18.68 -18.52 61.32
N GLU A 1021 18.35 -19.05 60.13
CA GLU A 1021 18.73 -20.38 59.58
C GLU A 1021 19.05 -21.59 60.51
N PRO A 1022 19.04 -22.87 60.04
CA PRO A 1022 19.02 -23.37 58.64
C PRO A 1022 18.09 -24.59 58.34
N MET A 1023 18.13 -25.06 57.07
CA MET A 1023 17.72 -26.41 56.57
C MET A 1023 16.22 -26.80 56.73
N GLU A 1024 15.63 -27.70 55.95
CA GLU A 1024 16.11 -28.73 54.98
C GLU A 1024 15.06 -28.79 53.82
N VAL A 1025 15.30 -29.25 52.58
CA VAL A 1025 16.40 -30.02 51.96
C VAL A 1025 16.87 -29.32 50.65
N GLU A 1026 17.13 -30.06 49.55
CA GLU A 1026 17.49 -29.61 48.20
C GLU A 1026 16.47 -30.09 47.13
#